data_AF-A0A2R4FD03-F1
#
_entry.id   AF-A0A2R4FD03-F1
#
_cell.length_a   1.000
_cell.length_b   1.000
_cell.length_c   1.000
_cell.angle_alpha   90.00
_cell.angle_beta   90.00
_cell.angle_gamma   90.00
#
_symmetry.space_group_name_H-M   'P 1'
#
loop_
_entity.id
_entity.type
_entity.pdbx_description
1 polymer ?
#
loop_
_entity_poly.entity_id
_entity_poly.type
_entity_poly.pdbx_seq_one_letter_code
_entity_poly.pdbx_strand_id
1 'polypeptide(L)'
;MRLTASRRPTFATLAALALVAGTLSLAEPGRAAAEPEVGSARLVPLQVTGPASERLNLILLGDGYTAAELPKFHADVDRHMNVQWSIEPYRSYRNYFNVYVIEIVSGESGIRCDPDDDPPDPDRITPLGLHYADGCTNPLARGITFQQYGTQALNRYLQQLVAPLGVTASNRQILAIANTDTYGGIGGTNATTSGGAPQGPLISPHELGHSLGQLQDEYPYSNRPDPGGPYCTDDCAEPNSRHHTRLTEQQMIDQQAKWWRWLGEESESGGTIGRYESGMYATSGVWRPSEHSIMRWIGFHYDQVSREIMTQRISGRRDTNAMALSATPTDRPVGRTDVLWVETQHPVYHELDVRWTVNGVAVPDTNNSRNLDLADLGVRPGDVVRVTVSDPTGFVRDPAIRNGPALTQSRQWTVGAEPSPPTEVAVAFTASTPTGDRAVGGQDVVYVETTHPVDRVLDVTWRLDGTVLPNPHNSRNLDLGALRLAPGSYRLTATVTDPAAPDGDSETRTWTVDNVEAGTTATLSTPAATLPGETPHHVYFERFTMGLDPTDDRPGFTVGEFRLDRDGWFNYFGWPDAPAGTPFLFTPTGTVVKSLVYGNLGSGGLSKAVFEETEPGYGTHTVEHRAIDAAGNIGSADEFRATVLPGSAPACTRTISGAQAGNLTVASGVTCLRDARVAGRITVRPGASLVVSGGTVAGGISADRAAVVQLLGTTVSGSVQVSGTTGSVTSAGSTLRGAVRLTGNAAGEHGLALAGNRITGALSCTGNGRVADFGARNEIRGLRSGDCARL
;
A
#
# COMPACT_ATOMS: atom_id res chain seq x y z
N MET A 1 -22.10 -1.86 67.62
CA MET A 1 -23.09 -0.90 68.19
C MET A 1 -24.49 -1.39 67.81
N ARG A 2 -25.51 -1.22 68.66
CA ARG A 2 -26.87 -1.83 68.54
C ARG A 2 -27.65 -1.29 67.31
N LEU A 3 -28.30 -2.13 66.47
CA LEU A 3 -29.74 -2.51 66.41
C LEU A 3 -30.72 -1.30 66.26
N THR A 4 -31.83 -1.28 65.48
CA THR A 4 -32.76 -2.35 65.00
C THR A 4 -33.83 -1.82 64.01
N ALA A 5 -34.35 -2.65 63.07
CA ALA A 5 -35.79 -2.83 62.67
C ALA A 5 -35.90 -3.67 61.35
N SER A 6 -36.66 -4.76 61.12
CA SER A 6 -38.06 -5.21 61.42
C SER A 6 -39.13 -4.46 60.58
N ARG A 7 -39.99 -5.03 59.69
CA ARG A 7 -40.58 -6.38 59.38
C ARG A 7 -40.84 -6.49 57.83
N ARG A 8 -40.77 -7.65 57.13
CA ARG A 8 -41.75 -8.78 56.95
C ARG A 8 -43.17 -8.38 56.46
N PRO A 9 -43.96 -9.23 55.75
CA PRO A 9 -43.70 -10.61 55.21
C PRO A 9 -44.23 -10.90 53.77
N THR A 10 -43.95 -12.09 53.22
CA THR A 10 -44.93 -12.86 52.40
C THR A 10 -44.70 -14.37 52.48
N PHE A 11 -45.75 -15.15 52.21
CA PHE A 11 -45.83 -16.60 52.46
C PHE A 11 -45.33 -17.45 51.27
N ALA A 12 -44.92 -18.69 51.58
CA ALA A 12 -44.58 -19.73 50.61
C ALA A 12 -45.81 -20.59 50.25
N THR A 13 -45.75 -21.36 49.15
CA THR A 13 -45.73 -22.85 49.16
C THR A 13 -45.73 -23.48 47.75
N LEU A 14 -44.86 -24.49 47.54
CA LEU A 14 -45.02 -25.74 46.74
C LEU A 14 -45.44 -25.66 45.25
N ALA A 15 -45.06 -26.56 44.33
CA ALA A 15 -44.29 -27.82 44.39
C ALA A 15 -43.48 -27.97 43.06
N ALA A 16 -42.69 -29.01 42.74
CA ALA A 16 -42.35 -30.27 43.41
C ALA A 16 -40.92 -30.71 42.97
N LEU A 17 -40.48 -31.91 43.36
CA LEU A 17 -39.34 -32.64 42.75
C LEU A 17 -39.82 -34.02 42.26
N ALA A 18 -39.32 -34.45 41.10
CA ALA A 18 -39.33 -35.85 40.68
C ALA A 18 -37.93 -36.22 40.17
N LEU A 19 -37.31 -37.24 40.78
CA LEU A 19 -36.05 -37.80 40.31
C LEU A 19 -36.30 -38.71 39.09
N VAL A 20 -35.44 -38.60 38.08
CA VAL A 20 -35.19 -39.66 37.10
C VAL A 20 -33.68 -39.94 37.12
N ALA A 21 -33.31 -41.23 37.08
CA ALA A 21 -31.95 -41.67 37.33
C ALA A 21 -30.98 -41.25 36.20
N GLY A 22 -29.94 -40.51 36.58
CA GLY A 22 -28.79 -40.26 35.69
C GLY A 22 -27.85 -41.46 35.70
N THR A 23 -27.66 -42.08 34.53
CA THR A 23 -26.55 -43.03 34.31
C THR A 23 -25.22 -42.28 34.41
N LEU A 24 -24.39 -42.62 35.39
CA LEU A 24 -23.00 -42.18 35.46
C LEU A 24 -22.21 -42.79 34.29
N SER A 25 -22.16 -42.06 33.18
CA SER A 25 -21.13 -42.29 32.17
C SER A 25 -19.81 -41.79 32.75
N LEU A 26 -18.89 -42.71 33.01
CA LEU A 26 -17.51 -42.35 33.32
C LEU A 26 -16.91 -41.74 32.05
N ALA A 27 -16.70 -40.42 32.07
CA ALA A 27 -15.98 -39.77 31.00
C ALA A 27 -14.57 -40.39 30.90
N GLU A 28 -14.22 -40.89 29.72
CA GLU A 28 -12.85 -41.30 29.44
C GLU A 28 -11.91 -40.11 29.69
N PRO A 29 -10.70 -40.32 30.24
CA PRO A 29 -9.73 -39.25 30.37
C PRO A 29 -9.45 -38.68 28.97
N GLY A 30 -9.68 -37.36 28.82
CA GLY A 30 -9.61 -36.68 27.54
C GLY A 30 -8.30 -37.00 26.82
N ARG A 31 -8.41 -37.74 25.72
CA ARG A 31 -7.30 -38.05 24.83
C ARG A 31 -6.78 -36.71 24.31
N ALA A 32 -5.60 -36.29 24.75
CA ALA A 32 -4.95 -35.12 24.19
C ALA A 32 -4.93 -35.26 22.66
N ALA A 33 -5.35 -34.22 21.95
CA ALA A 33 -5.25 -34.23 20.49
C ALA A 33 -3.78 -34.47 20.14
N ALA A 34 -3.52 -35.47 19.30
CA ALA A 34 -2.16 -35.72 18.83
C ALA A 34 -1.67 -34.47 18.08
N GLU A 35 -0.42 -34.08 18.31
CA GLU A 35 0.17 -32.98 17.55
C GLU A 35 0.15 -33.30 16.05
N PRO A 36 -0.15 -32.33 15.18
CA PRO A 36 -0.15 -32.55 13.74
C PRO A 36 1.17 -33.14 13.23
N GLU A 37 1.09 -34.19 12.41
CA GLU A 37 2.29 -34.84 11.87
C GLU A 37 3.05 -33.91 10.89
N VAL A 38 4.37 -34.01 10.85
CA VAL A 38 5.21 -33.26 9.91
C VAL A 38 4.85 -33.61 8.47
N GLY A 39 4.65 -32.59 7.63
CA GLY A 39 4.18 -32.73 6.26
C GLY A 39 2.67 -32.98 6.12
N SER A 40 1.92 -33.08 7.23
CA SER A 40 0.46 -32.98 7.17
C SER A 40 0.05 -31.56 6.74
N ALA A 41 -1.08 -31.47 6.03
CA ALA A 41 -1.56 -30.21 5.49
C ALA A 41 -3.08 -30.10 5.50
N ARG A 42 -3.59 -28.88 5.69
CA ARG A 42 -5.01 -28.55 5.66
C ARG A 42 -5.26 -27.35 4.75
N LEU A 43 -6.31 -27.43 3.94
CA LEU A 43 -6.81 -26.31 3.16
C LEU A 43 -7.78 -25.47 4.01
N VAL A 44 -7.56 -24.17 4.06
CA VAL A 44 -8.42 -23.17 4.71
C VAL A 44 -8.83 -22.12 3.67
N PRO A 45 -10.13 -21.92 3.39
CA PRO A 45 -10.57 -20.80 2.56
C PRO A 45 -10.42 -19.50 3.34
N LEU A 46 -9.67 -18.54 2.81
CA LEU A 46 -9.54 -17.19 3.36
C LEU A 46 -10.55 -16.23 2.71
N GLN A 47 -10.77 -16.37 1.40
CA GLN A 47 -11.76 -15.61 0.65
C GLN A 47 -12.34 -16.50 -0.46
N VAL A 48 -13.67 -16.64 -0.53
CA VAL A 48 -14.34 -17.33 -1.65
C VAL A 48 -15.46 -16.42 -2.15
N THR A 49 -15.30 -15.93 -3.38
CA THR A 49 -16.19 -14.94 -4.01
C THR A 49 -17.03 -15.53 -5.14
N GLY A 50 -16.86 -16.83 -5.42
CA GLY A 50 -17.66 -17.57 -6.39
C GLY A 50 -17.04 -18.91 -6.79
N PRO A 51 -17.64 -19.62 -7.76
CA PRO A 51 -17.13 -20.90 -8.26
C PRO A 51 -15.67 -20.79 -8.69
N ALA A 52 -14.85 -21.79 -8.32
CA ALA A 52 -13.43 -21.76 -8.60
C ALA A 52 -13.09 -21.67 -10.10
N SER A 53 -13.95 -22.23 -10.98
CA SER A 53 -13.86 -22.08 -12.44
C SER A 53 -14.01 -20.63 -12.91
N GLU A 54 -14.74 -19.79 -12.17
CA GLU A 54 -15.09 -18.41 -12.51
C GLU A 54 -14.21 -17.35 -11.85
N ARG A 55 -13.21 -17.74 -11.06
CA ARG A 55 -12.31 -16.82 -10.36
C ARG A 55 -10.85 -17.10 -10.71
N LEU A 56 -9.98 -16.14 -10.39
CA LEU A 56 -8.55 -16.37 -10.25
C LEU A 56 -8.31 -16.96 -8.86
N ASN A 57 -7.69 -18.13 -8.76
CA ASN A 57 -7.51 -18.82 -7.48
C ASN A 57 -6.08 -18.62 -7.00
N LEU A 58 -5.89 -17.77 -6.00
CA LEU A 58 -4.61 -17.55 -5.33
C LEU A 58 -4.45 -18.61 -4.23
N ILE A 59 -3.40 -19.41 -4.33
CA ILE A 59 -3.05 -20.44 -3.33
C ILE A 59 -1.84 -19.97 -2.56
N LEU A 60 -2.02 -19.76 -1.26
CA LEU A 60 -0.98 -19.43 -0.29
C LEU A 60 -0.52 -20.72 0.38
N LEU A 61 0.79 -20.92 0.55
CA LEU A 61 1.33 -22.08 1.28
C LEU A 61 2.47 -21.64 2.20
N GLY A 62 2.48 -22.12 3.44
CA GLY A 62 3.58 -21.90 4.38
C GLY A 62 4.65 -22.98 4.28
N ASP A 63 5.91 -22.64 4.52
CA ASP A 63 7.00 -23.60 4.73
C ASP A 63 7.95 -23.09 5.84
N GLY A 64 8.49 -24.00 6.64
CA GLY A 64 9.29 -23.66 7.82
C GLY A 64 8.47 -23.21 9.04
N TYR A 65 7.13 -23.32 9.02
CA TYR A 65 6.29 -23.09 10.19
C TYR A 65 5.97 -24.41 10.87
N THR A 66 6.36 -24.57 12.14
CA THR A 66 5.96 -25.73 12.96
C THR A 66 4.47 -25.66 13.34
N ALA A 67 3.93 -26.76 13.91
CA ALA A 67 2.54 -26.79 14.37
C ALA A 67 2.20 -25.66 15.37
N ALA A 68 3.15 -25.25 16.21
CA ALA A 68 3.00 -24.15 17.17
C ALA A 68 3.07 -22.76 16.51
N GLU A 69 3.62 -22.66 15.29
CA GLU A 69 3.79 -21.41 14.54
C GLU A 69 2.73 -21.21 13.45
N LEU A 70 1.77 -22.12 13.29
CA LEU A 70 0.61 -21.89 12.40
C LEU A 70 -0.14 -20.57 12.71
N PRO A 71 -0.28 -20.11 13.97
CA PRO A 71 -0.79 -18.76 14.26
C PRO A 71 0.10 -17.63 13.75
N LYS A 72 1.44 -17.80 13.71
CA LYS A 72 2.37 -16.85 13.07
C LYS A 72 2.13 -16.83 11.55
N PHE A 73 2.03 -18.01 10.93
CA PHE A 73 1.74 -18.13 9.50
C PHE A 73 0.44 -17.42 9.10
N HIS A 74 -0.64 -17.55 9.88
CA HIS A 74 -1.88 -16.80 9.63
C HIS A 74 -1.70 -15.29 9.77
N ALA A 75 -0.97 -14.81 10.79
CA ALA A 75 -0.68 -13.38 10.93
C ALA A 75 0.19 -12.84 9.77
N ASP A 76 1.15 -13.63 9.28
CA ASP A 76 1.95 -13.30 8.10
C ASP A 76 1.06 -13.26 6.84
N VAL A 77 0.18 -14.25 6.64
CA VAL A 77 -0.82 -14.26 5.56
C VAL A 77 -1.72 -13.02 5.61
N ASP A 78 -2.30 -12.70 6.76
CA ASP A 78 -3.20 -11.55 6.92
C ASP A 78 -2.47 -10.24 6.60
N ARG A 79 -1.23 -10.08 7.07
CA ARG A 79 -0.39 -8.92 6.77
C ARG A 79 -0.09 -8.80 5.28
N HIS A 80 0.29 -9.90 4.64
CA HIS A 80 0.58 -9.95 3.20
C HIS A 80 -0.67 -9.65 2.36
N MET A 81 -1.82 -10.21 2.72
CA MET A 81 -3.07 -10.00 1.98
C MET A 81 -3.61 -8.57 2.13
N ASN A 82 -3.52 -7.95 3.31
CA ASN A 82 -4.00 -6.57 3.48
C ASN A 82 -3.14 -5.56 2.71
N VAL A 83 -1.81 -5.70 2.69
CA VAL A 83 -0.93 -4.87 1.84
C VAL A 83 -1.16 -5.16 0.35
N GLN A 84 -1.41 -6.41 -0.04
CA GLN A 84 -1.83 -6.70 -1.42
C GLN A 84 -3.15 -5.99 -1.77
N TRP A 85 -4.13 -5.97 -0.85
CA TRP A 85 -5.42 -5.30 -1.07
C TRP A 85 -5.39 -3.77 -0.92
N SER A 86 -4.26 -3.13 -0.60
CA SER A 86 -4.10 -1.68 -0.69
C SER A 86 -3.52 -1.21 -2.04
N ILE A 87 -2.93 -2.13 -2.83
CA ILE A 87 -2.24 -1.83 -4.09
C ILE A 87 -3.16 -2.06 -5.29
N GLU A 88 -3.23 -1.12 -6.23
CA GLU A 88 -3.97 -1.31 -7.48
C GLU A 88 -3.17 -2.19 -8.47
N PRO A 89 -3.78 -3.10 -9.24
CA PRO A 89 -5.23 -3.30 -9.38
C PRO A 89 -5.80 -4.35 -8.42
N TYR A 90 -5.01 -4.95 -7.53
CA TYR A 90 -5.49 -5.96 -6.58
C TYR A 90 -6.62 -5.42 -5.68
N ARG A 91 -6.51 -4.17 -5.21
CA ARG A 91 -7.53 -3.46 -4.43
C ARG A 91 -8.87 -3.39 -5.16
N SER A 92 -8.93 -2.81 -6.36
CA SER A 92 -10.17 -2.70 -7.16
C SER A 92 -10.71 -4.05 -7.64
N TYR A 93 -9.87 -5.06 -7.83
CA TYR A 93 -10.26 -6.37 -8.37
C TYR A 93 -10.27 -7.51 -7.34
N ARG A 94 -10.24 -7.21 -6.02
CA ARG A 94 -10.21 -8.22 -4.94
C ARG A 94 -11.31 -9.28 -5.04
N ASN A 95 -12.49 -8.90 -5.54
CA ASN A 95 -13.63 -9.78 -5.76
C ASN A 95 -13.44 -10.83 -6.88
N TYR A 96 -12.44 -10.68 -7.75
CA TYR A 96 -12.12 -11.64 -8.82
C TYR A 96 -11.32 -12.84 -8.29
N PHE A 97 -10.87 -12.76 -7.03
CA PHE A 97 -10.06 -13.78 -6.39
C PHE A 97 -10.87 -14.70 -5.48
N ASN A 98 -10.60 -16.00 -5.59
CA ASN A 98 -10.67 -16.89 -4.44
C ASN A 98 -9.25 -16.99 -3.86
N VAL A 99 -9.13 -16.95 -2.53
CA VAL A 99 -7.87 -17.11 -1.80
C VAL A 99 -7.98 -18.31 -0.87
N TYR A 100 -7.09 -19.27 -1.04
CA TYR A 100 -7.00 -20.46 -0.21
C TYR A 100 -5.61 -20.58 0.41
N VAL A 101 -5.56 -20.87 1.71
CA VAL A 101 -4.35 -21.13 2.48
C VAL A 101 -4.17 -22.63 2.62
N ILE A 102 -2.97 -23.13 2.33
CA ILE A 102 -2.55 -24.49 2.69
C ILE A 102 -1.62 -24.35 3.89
N GLU A 103 -2.15 -24.66 5.07
CA GLU A 103 -1.35 -24.85 6.27
C GLU A 103 -0.53 -26.13 6.08
N ILE A 104 0.79 -26.05 6.17
CA ILE A 104 1.69 -27.20 6.08
C ILE A 104 2.55 -27.23 7.33
N VAL A 105 2.53 -28.35 8.04
CA VAL A 105 3.24 -28.50 9.32
C VAL A 105 4.69 -28.88 9.04
N SER A 106 5.62 -27.99 9.38
CA SER A 106 7.06 -28.25 9.29
C SER A 106 7.58 -28.91 10.56
N GLY A 107 8.64 -29.72 10.45
CA GLY A 107 9.28 -30.36 11.60
C GLY A 107 10.23 -29.45 12.36
N GLU A 108 10.69 -28.39 11.69
CA GLU A 108 11.65 -27.40 12.18
C GLU A 108 11.13 -26.01 11.82
N SER A 109 11.53 -25.00 12.60
CA SER A 109 11.28 -23.59 12.31
C SER A 109 12.38 -23.04 11.39
N GLY A 110 12.05 -22.07 10.55
CA GLY A 110 12.99 -21.49 9.57
C GLY A 110 13.03 -22.21 8.23
N ILE A 111 13.72 -21.62 7.25
CA ILE A 111 14.02 -22.26 5.95
C ILE A 111 15.51 -22.51 5.75
N ARG A 112 15.88 -23.37 4.82
CA ARG A 112 17.28 -23.81 4.64
C ARG A 112 18.15 -22.71 4.02
N CYS A 113 19.42 -22.68 4.40
CA CYS A 113 20.42 -21.73 3.90
C CYS A 113 20.01 -20.26 4.09
N ASP A 114 19.31 -19.93 5.18
CA ASP A 114 19.01 -18.53 5.48
C ASP A 114 20.33 -17.75 5.69
N PRO A 115 20.62 -16.71 4.88
CA PRO A 115 21.91 -16.02 4.92
C PRO A 115 22.12 -15.16 6.18
N ASP A 116 21.07 -14.92 6.97
CA ASP A 116 21.15 -14.14 8.22
C ASP A 116 21.03 -15.03 9.49
N ASP A 117 20.92 -16.35 9.34
CA ASP A 117 21.23 -17.34 10.40
C ASP A 117 22.76 -17.40 10.66
N ASP A 118 23.19 -17.68 11.90
CA ASP A 118 24.61 -17.81 12.27
C ASP A 118 24.95 -19.19 12.88
N PRO A 119 25.56 -20.12 12.12
CA PRO A 119 25.77 -20.08 10.67
C PRO A 119 24.49 -20.43 9.88
N PRO A 120 24.42 -20.09 8.58
CA PRO A 120 23.37 -20.57 7.68
C PRO A 120 23.31 -22.10 7.65
N ASP A 121 22.11 -22.65 7.86
CA ASP A 121 21.89 -24.10 8.02
C ASP A 121 21.71 -24.82 6.66
N PRO A 122 22.66 -25.68 6.23
CA PRO A 122 22.57 -26.43 4.97
C PRO A 122 21.80 -27.76 5.11
N ASP A 123 21.39 -28.16 6.31
CA ASP A 123 20.83 -29.48 6.60
C ASP A 123 19.35 -29.43 7.03
N ARG A 124 18.80 -28.24 7.34
CA ARG A 124 17.37 -27.99 7.59
C ARG A 124 16.48 -28.56 6.48
N ILE A 125 15.46 -29.34 6.84
CA ILE A 125 14.52 -29.99 5.89
C ILE A 125 13.08 -29.61 6.23
N THR A 126 12.47 -28.84 5.34
CA THR A 126 11.07 -28.42 5.42
C THR A 126 10.21 -29.11 4.35
N PRO A 127 8.88 -29.25 4.51
CA PRO A 127 8.02 -30.00 3.59
C PRO A 127 8.01 -29.52 2.12
N LEU A 128 8.09 -28.21 1.87
CA LEU A 128 8.26 -27.64 0.53
C LEU A 128 9.73 -27.37 0.17
N GLY A 129 10.67 -27.61 1.09
CA GLY A 129 12.10 -27.43 0.87
C GLY A 129 12.45 -26.02 0.38
N LEU A 130 11.81 -24.99 0.91
CA LEU A 130 12.19 -23.62 0.61
C LEU A 130 13.60 -23.34 1.12
N HIS A 131 14.38 -22.60 0.33
CA HIS A 131 15.74 -22.22 0.65
C HIS A 131 16.15 -20.96 -0.12
N TYR A 132 17.10 -20.21 0.40
CA TYR A 132 17.80 -19.20 -0.40
C TYR A 132 18.78 -19.89 -1.35
N ALA A 133 18.67 -19.62 -2.65
CA ALA A 133 19.38 -20.36 -3.70
C ALA A 133 20.90 -20.48 -3.47
N ASP A 134 21.54 -19.40 -2.99
CA ASP A 134 22.97 -19.34 -2.65
C ASP A 134 23.22 -18.92 -1.19
N GLY A 135 22.21 -18.92 -0.31
CA GLY A 135 22.32 -18.25 1.01
C GLY A 135 23.32 -18.87 1.98
N CYS A 136 23.67 -20.15 1.80
CA CYS A 136 24.75 -20.81 2.55
C CYS A 136 26.16 -20.30 2.21
N THR A 137 26.33 -19.53 1.12
CA THR A 137 27.64 -19.01 0.67
C THR A 137 27.64 -17.52 0.36
N ASN A 138 26.47 -16.90 0.18
CA ASN A 138 26.31 -15.49 -0.16
C ASN A 138 25.39 -14.78 0.86
N PRO A 139 25.91 -13.91 1.74
CA PRO A 139 25.10 -13.18 2.73
C PRO A 139 24.13 -12.17 2.10
N LEU A 140 24.27 -11.86 0.80
CA LEU A 140 23.35 -11.04 0.02
C LEU A 140 22.39 -11.86 -0.85
N ALA A 141 22.34 -13.19 -0.72
CA ALA A 141 21.35 -14.01 -1.41
C ALA A 141 19.94 -13.61 -0.96
N ARG A 142 19.02 -13.36 -1.89
CA ARG A 142 17.63 -12.96 -1.59
C ARG A 142 16.56 -13.72 -2.39
N GLY A 143 16.97 -14.59 -3.32
CA GLY A 143 16.10 -15.48 -4.08
C GLY A 143 15.69 -16.70 -3.27
N ILE A 144 14.43 -16.76 -2.81
CA ILE A 144 13.86 -17.94 -2.13
C ILE A 144 13.30 -18.90 -3.19
N THR A 145 13.73 -20.16 -3.20
CA THR A 145 13.33 -21.15 -4.21
C THR A 145 12.98 -22.51 -3.58
N PHE A 146 12.25 -23.33 -4.34
CA PHE A 146 11.96 -24.72 -3.97
C PHE A 146 13.15 -25.62 -4.30
N GLN A 147 13.50 -26.53 -3.39
CA GLN A 147 14.31 -27.69 -3.75
C GLN A 147 13.56 -28.64 -4.71
N GLN A 148 14.29 -29.54 -5.37
CA GLN A 148 13.72 -30.45 -6.38
C GLN A 148 12.59 -31.34 -5.84
N TYR A 149 12.68 -31.82 -4.60
CA TYR A 149 11.58 -32.55 -3.94
C TYR A 149 10.43 -31.62 -3.54
N GLY A 150 10.73 -30.36 -3.23
CA GLY A 150 9.77 -29.32 -2.87
C GLY A 150 8.74 -29.06 -3.95
N THR A 151 9.16 -28.96 -5.20
CA THR A 151 8.26 -28.86 -6.36
C THR A 151 7.36 -30.09 -6.49
N GLN A 152 7.82 -31.29 -6.11
CA GLN A 152 7.00 -32.50 -6.12
C GLN A 152 5.99 -32.52 -4.95
N ALA A 153 6.40 -32.03 -3.77
CA ALA A 153 5.52 -31.87 -2.61
C ALA A 153 4.41 -30.83 -2.90
N LEU A 154 4.77 -29.68 -3.45
CA LEU A 154 3.83 -28.65 -3.92
C LEU A 154 2.78 -29.25 -4.87
N ASN A 155 3.21 -29.95 -5.92
CA ASN A 155 2.29 -30.59 -6.86
C ASN A 155 1.39 -31.64 -6.19
N ARG A 156 1.87 -32.37 -5.18
CA ARG A 156 1.08 -33.32 -4.38
C ARG A 156 -0.03 -32.61 -3.60
N TYR A 157 0.31 -31.56 -2.84
CA TYR A 157 -0.68 -30.79 -2.08
C TYR A 157 -1.74 -30.16 -2.99
N LEU A 158 -1.32 -29.58 -4.12
CA LEU A 158 -2.24 -29.02 -5.11
C LEU A 158 -3.18 -30.08 -5.70
N GLN A 159 -2.69 -31.29 -6.00
CA GLN A 159 -3.50 -32.38 -6.53
C GLN A 159 -4.48 -32.96 -5.49
N GLN A 160 -4.09 -32.98 -4.22
CA GLN A 160 -4.89 -33.54 -3.12
C GLN A 160 -5.93 -32.56 -2.57
N LEU A 161 -5.59 -31.27 -2.47
CA LEU A 161 -6.39 -30.27 -1.76
C LEU A 161 -7.06 -29.26 -2.69
N VAL A 162 -6.40 -28.86 -3.79
CA VAL A 162 -6.85 -27.74 -4.64
C VAL A 162 -7.58 -28.22 -5.90
N ALA A 163 -7.10 -29.29 -6.54
CA ALA A 163 -7.76 -29.87 -7.72
C ALA A 163 -9.22 -30.33 -7.49
N PRO A 164 -9.62 -30.88 -6.31
CA PRO A 164 -11.01 -31.22 -6.03
C PRO A 164 -12.00 -30.04 -6.06
N LEU A 165 -11.50 -28.80 -5.94
CA LEU A 165 -12.31 -27.59 -6.05
C LEU A 165 -12.65 -27.21 -7.50
N GLY A 166 -12.10 -27.91 -8.50
CA GLY A 166 -12.19 -27.53 -9.91
C GLY A 166 -11.18 -26.46 -10.35
N VAL A 167 -10.19 -26.14 -9.51
CA VAL A 167 -9.09 -25.22 -9.84
C VAL A 167 -8.13 -25.87 -10.82
N THR A 168 -7.79 -25.17 -11.90
CA THR A 168 -6.87 -25.64 -12.95
C THR A 168 -5.56 -24.84 -12.94
N ALA A 169 -4.53 -25.32 -13.64
CA ALA A 169 -3.29 -24.54 -13.80
C ALA A 169 -3.52 -23.19 -14.51
N SER A 170 -4.52 -23.12 -15.40
CA SER A 170 -4.81 -21.93 -16.21
C SER A 170 -5.39 -20.77 -15.40
N ASN A 171 -6.09 -21.04 -14.30
CA ASN A 171 -6.73 -20.04 -13.44
C ASN A 171 -6.27 -20.10 -11.98
N ARG A 172 -5.05 -20.59 -11.75
CA ARG A 172 -4.41 -20.70 -10.43
C ARG A 172 -3.10 -19.91 -10.40
N GLN A 173 -2.94 -19.08 -9.39
CA GLN A 173 -1.65 -18.49 -9.03
C GLN A 173 -1.19 -19.02 -7.67
N ILE A 174 0.12 -19.11 -7.47
CA ILE A 174 0.74 -19.61 -6.23
C ILE A 174 1.65 -18.53 -5.66
N LEU A 175 1.59 -18.36 -4.34
CA LEU A 175 2.55 -17.62 -3.51
C LEU A 175 2.92 -18.50 -2.31
N ALA A 176 4.18 -18.88 -2.19
CA ALA A 176 4.69 -19.60 -1.01
C ALA A 176 5.36 -18.62 -0.04
N ILE A 177 5.04 -18.72 1.24
CA ILE A 177 5.53 -17.86 2.31
C ILE A 177 6.50 -18.69 3.17
N ALA A 178 7.74 -18.23 3.26
CA ALA A 178 8.78 -18.83 4.09
C ALA A 178 8.76 -18.24 5.51
N ASN A 179 8.82 -19.08 6.54
CA ASN A 179 9.03 -18.63 7.92
C ASN A 179 10.46 -18.11 8.08
N THR A 180 10.67 -16.83 7.78
CA THR A 180 11.92 -16.12 8.02
C THR A 180 11.67 -14.62 8.11
N ASP A 181 12.47 -13.96 8.95
CA ASP A 181 12.51 -12.51 9.09
C ASP A 181 13.50 -11.87 8.09
N THR A 182 14.33 -12.70 7.42
CA THR A 182 15.25 -12.31 6.36
C THR A 182 14.47 -11.85 5.13
N TYR A 183 14.80 -10.68 4.59
CA TYR A 183 14.23 -10.20 3.32
C TYR A 183 14.42 -11.27 2.21
N GLY A 184 13.44 -11.49 1.33
CA GLY A 184 13.62 -12.39 0.18
C GLY A 184 12.34 -12.86 -0.51
N GLY A 185 12.50 -13.32 -1.75
CA GLY A 185 11.44 -13.81 -2.63
C GLY A 185 11.99 -14.15 -4.02
N ILE A 186 11.16 -14.76 -4.87
CA ILE A 186 11.40 -14.87 -6.30
C ILE A 186 10.09 -15.06 -7.07
N GLY A 187 10.05 -14.51 -8.28
CA GLY A 187 8.97 -14.65 -9.24
C GLY A 187 9.34 -15.62 -10.37
N GLY A 188 8.36 -16.34 -10.89
CA GLY A 188 8.57 -17.34 -11.93
C GLY A 188 7.23 -17.85 -12.45
N THR A 189 7.00 -19.17 -12.47
CA THR A 189 5.62 -19.68 -12.60
C THR A 189 4.84 -19.57 -11.28
N ASN A 190 5.55 -19.65 -10.16
CA ASN A 190 5.05 -19.51 -8.80
C ASN A 190 5.86 -18.40 -8.12
N ALA A 191 5.22 -17.63 -7.25
CA ALA A 191 5.90 -16.63 -6.42
C ALA A 191 6.35 -17.25 -5.08
N THR A 192 7.43 -16.73 -4.51
CA THR A 192 7.85 -16.98 -3.11
C THR A 192 8.11 -15.67 -2.39
N THR A 193 8.00 -15.66 -1.06
CA THR A 193 8.25 -14.47 -0.24
C THR A 193 8.66 -14.87 1.18
N SER A 194 9.37 -14.00 1.90
CA SER A 194 9.57 -14.14 3.34
C SER A 194 8.39 -13.60 4.14
N GLY A 195 7.94 -14.37 5.14
CA GLY A 195 6.73 -14.09 5.91
C GLY A 195 6.91 -13.12 7.07
N GLY A 196 8.07 -13.13 7.74
CA GLY A 196 8.35 -12.27 8.90
C GLY A 196 9.02 -10.94 8.55
N ALA A 197 9.74 -10.87 7.42
CA ALA A 197 10.46 -9.67 7.00
C ALA A 197 9.52 -8.45 6.87
N PRO A 198 9.92 -7.23 7.31
CA PRO A 198 9.09 -6.04 7.21
C PRO A 198 8.58 -5.78 5.78
N GLN A 199 9.42 -6.02 4.77
CA GLN A 199 9.08 -5.81 3.36
C GLN A 199 8.44 -7.02 2.65
N GLY A 200 8.31 -8.18 3.29
CA GLY A 200 7.67 -9.39 2.73
C GLY A 200 6.29 -9.15 2.05
N PRO A 201 5.39 -8.36 2.66
CA PRO A 201 4.10 -8.00 2.08
C PRO A 201 4.21 -7.21 0.75
N LEU A 202 5.34 -6.58 0.47
CA LEU A 202 5.63 -5.82 -0.76
C LEU A 202 6.43 -6.63 -1.79
N ILE A 203 7.21 -7.61 -1.32
CA ILE A 203 7.77 -8.65 -2.19
C ILE A 203 6.62 -9.43 -2.85
N SER A 204 5.60 -9.80 -2.09
CA SER A 204 4.45 -10.59 -2.58
C SER A 204 3.84 -10.07 -3.89
N PRO A 205 3.40 -8.79 -4.00
CA PRO A 205 2.95 -8.22 -5.27
C PRO A 205 4.06 -8.10 -6.33
N HIS A 206 5.31 -7.78 -5.98
CA HIS A 206 6.44 -7.78 -6.93
C HIS A 206 6.60 -9.16 -7.63
N GLU A 207 6.69 -10.24 -6.85
CA GLU A 207 6.88 -11.59 -7.38
C GLU A 207 5.65 -12.15 -8.11
N LEU A 208 4.46 -11.67 -7.74
CA LEU A 208 3.23 -11.90 -8.50
C LEU A 208 3.17 -11.04 -9.78
N GLY A 209 3.86 -9.91 -9.84
CA GLY A 209 4.11 -9.14 -11.08
C GLY A 209 4.78 -10.01 -12.15
N HIS A 210 5.81 -10.76 -11.76
CA HIS A 210 6.37 -11.80 -12.63
C HIS A 210 5.38 -12.96 -12.84
N SER A 211 4.87 -13.55 -11.76
CA SER A 211 4.24 -14.88 -11.83
C SER A 211 2.81 -14.93 -12.38
N LEU A 212 2.07 -13.84 -12.18
CA LEU A 212 0.75 -13.59 -12.75
C LEU A 212 0.85 -12.65 -13.95
N GLY A 213 1.56 -11.53 -13.79
CA GLY A 213 1.66 -10.45 -14.80
C GLY A 213 2.57 -10.74 -15.98
N GLN A 214 3.54 -11.64 -15.86
CA GLN A 214 4.65 -11.83 -16.81
C GLN A 214 5.50 -10.56 -17.01
N LEU A 215 5.53 -9.69 -15.99
CA LEU A 215 6.41 -8.53 -15.93
C LEU A 215 7.87 -8.97 -15.76
N GLN A 216 8.80 -8.07 -16.08
CA GLN A 216 10.25 -8.23 -15.92
C GLN A 216 10.77 -7.19 -14.91
N ASP A 217 11.95 -7.43 -14.35
CA ASP A 217 12.56 -6.51 -13.42
C ASP A 217 12.97 -5.20 -14.09
N GLU A 218 12.69 -4.07 -13.43
CA GLU A 218 13.04 -2.74 -13.92
C GLU A 218 14.35 -2.21 -13.31
N TYR A 219 14.94 -2.92 -12.34
CA TYR A 219 16.19 -2.52 -11.68
C TYR A 219 17.46 -2.88 -12.48
N PRO A 220 18.55 -2.10 -12.34
CA PRO A 220 19.74 -2.15 -13.21
C PRO A 220 20.83 -3.16 -12.81
N TYR A 221 20.50 -4.25 -12.09
CA TYR A 221 21.49 -5.21 -11.61
C TYR A 221 20.92 -6.64 -11.52
N SER A 222 21.78 -7.65 -11.68
CA SER A 222 21.47 -9.03 -11.25
C SER A 222 22.10 -9.37 -9.89
N ASN A 223 23.18 -8.68 -9.52
CA ASN A 223 23.80 -8.72 -8.20
C ASN A 223 23.85 -7.30 -7.62
N ARG A 224 23.19 -7.06 -6.48
CA ARG A 224 22.97 -5.72 -5.89
C ARG A 224 24.17 -4.75 -5.87
N PRO A 225 25.40 -5.15 -5.46
CA PRO A 225 26.53 -4.22 -5.42
C PRO A 225 27.09 -3.87 -6.81
N ASP A 226 26.81 -4.67 -7.83
CA ASP A 226 27.45 -4.57 -9.15
C ASP A 226 26.49 -3.96 -10.18
N PRO A 227 26.88 -2.91 -10.91
CA PRO A 227 26.09 -2.40 -12.02
C PRO A 227 25.97 -3.45 -13.13
N GLY A 228 24.75 -3.65 -13.61
CA GLY A 228 24.49 -4.43 -14.81
C GLY A 228 25.18 -3.84 -16.04
N GLY A 229 25.52 -4.69 -17.00
CA GLY A 229 26.02 -4.24 -18.31
C GLY A 229 24.97 -3.46 -19.11
N PRO A 230 25.32 -2.97 -20.31
CA PRO A 230 24.32 -2.53 -21.27
C PRO A 230 23.44 -3.72 -21.67
N TYR A 231 22.16 -3.48 -21.96
CA TYR A 231 21.20 -4.51 -22.41
C TYR A 231 21.76 -5.32 -23.59
N CYS A 232 22.51 -4.65 -24.47
CA CYS A 232 23.45 -5.28 -25.39
C CYS A 232 24.40 -4.25 -26.04
N THR A 233 25.37 -4.74 -26.85
CA THR A 233 26.38 -3.91 -27.51
C THR A 233 26.08 -3.55 -28.97
N ASP A 234 25.40 -4.41 -29.73
CA ASP A 234 25.19 -4.27 -31.19
C ASP A 234 23.79 -4.76 -31.61
N ASP A 235 23.13 -4.08 -32.58
CA ASP A 235 21.91 -4.46 -33.32
C ASP A 235 20.91 -5.44 -32.64
N CYS A 236 20.37 -5.06 -31.48
CA CYS A 236 19.37 -5.87 -30.78
C CYS A 236 17.93 -5.55 -31.16
N ALA A 237 17.13 -6.62 -31.25
CA ALA A 237 15.69 -6.53 -31.33
C ALA A 237 15.08 -5.80 -30.11
N GLU A 238 13.88 -5.27 -30.33
CA GLU A 238 13.04 -4.73 -29.28
C GLU A 238 12.70 -5.83 -28.24
N PRO A 239 12.77 -5.57 -26.92
CA PRO A 239 12.42 -6.55 -25.90
C PRO A 239 11.00 -7.08 -26.08
N ASN A 240 10.77 -8.38 -25.84
CA ASN A 240 9.41 -8.94 -25.81
C ASN A 240 8.59 -8.45 -24.60
N SER A 241 9.27 -7.97 -23.55
CA SER A 241 8.68 -7.35 -22.36
C SER A 241 7.80 -6.15 -22.74
N ARG A 242 6.57 -6.06 -22.23
CA ARG A 242 5.60 -5.02 -22.62
C ARG A 242 5.91 -3.63 -22.03
N HIS A 243 6.53 -3.61 -20.86
CA HIS A 243 6.93 -2.43 -20.10
C HIS A 243 8.46 -2.17 -20.17
N HIS A 244 9.14 -2.74 -21.17
CA HIS A 244 10.51 -2.34 -21.51
C HIS A 244 10.63 -2.05 -23.02
N THR A 245 11.43 -1.05 -23.38
CA THR A 245 11.60 -0.60 -24.78
C THR A 245 13.03 -0.19 -25.11
N ARG A 246 13.38 -0.19 -26.41
CA ARG A 246 14.52 0.54 -26.96
C ARG A 246 14.10 1.74 -27.82
N LEU A 247 12.81 1.85 -28.15
CA LEU A 247 12.24 2.93 -28.94
C LEU A 247 12.35 4.28 -28.21
N THR A 248 12.47 5.37 -28.95
CA THR A 248 12.23 6.72 -28.40
C THR A 248 10.72 6.93 -28.16
N GLU A 249 10.36 7.92 -27.34
CA GLU A 249 8.95 8.27 -27.12
C GLU A 249 8.23 8.62 -28.44
N GLN A 250 8.89 9.37 -29.33
CA GLN A 250 8.37 9.64 -30.67
C GLN A 250 8.18 8.35 -31.49
N GLN A 251 9.13 7.41 -31.44
CA GLN A 251 8.99 6.12 -32.13
C GLN A 251 7.85 5.27 -31.55
N MET A 252 7.63 5.29 -30.23
CA MET A 252 6.47 4.62 -29.61
C MET A 252 5.15 5.22 -30.11
N ILE A 253 5.07 6.55 -30.21
CA ILE A 253 3.90 7.27 -30.75
C ILE A 253 3.68 6.93 -32.23
N ASP A 254 4.71 7.09 -33.07
CA ASP A 254 4.64 6.89 -34.52
C ASP A 254 4.28 5.44 -34.90
N GLN A 255 4.80 4.46 -34.14
CA GLN A 255 4.55 3.04 -34.36
C GLN A 255 3.31 2.52 -33.60
N GLN A 256 2.71 3.33 -32.74
CA GLN A 256 1.68 2.92 -31.77
C GLN A 256 2.08 1.70 -30.94
N ALA A 257 3.36 1.65 -30.54
CA ALA A 257 3.99 0.52 -29.85
C ALA A 257 4.16 0.77 -28.34
N LYS A 258 4.28 -0.32 -27.58
CA LYS A 258 4.51 -0.30 -26.11
C LYS A 258 3.45 0.56 -25.40
N TRP A 259 3.86 1.43 -24.48
CA TRP A 259 3.00 2.26 -23.64
C TRP A 259 2.74 3.67 -24.18
N TRP A 260 2.79 3.88 -25.50
CA TRP A 260 2.54 5.20 -26.10
C TRP A 260 1.23 5.89 -25.65
N ARG A 261 0.21 5.11 -25.26
CA ARG A 261 -1.08 5.59 -24.72
C ARG A 261 -1.01 6.16 -23.30
N TRP A 262 0.10 5.96 -22.62
CA TRP A 262 0.35 6.37 -21.24
C TRP A 262 1.40 7.49 -21.15
N LEU A 263 2.13 7.81 -22.22
CA LEU A 263 3.14 8.88 -22.20
C LEU A 263 2.55 10.22 -21.75
N GLY A 264 3.17 10.83 -20.73
CA GLY A 264 2.73 12.08 -20.11
C GLY A 264 1.70 11.93 -18.98
N GLU A 265 1.22 10.71 -18.68
CA GLU A 265 0.35 10.44 -17.52
C GLU A 265 1.13 10.65 -16.20
N GLU A 266 0.49 11.18 -15.16
CA GLU A 266 1.04 11.13 -13.79
C GLU A 266 1.13 9.68 -13.31
N SER A 267 2.28 9.28 -12.78
CA SER A 267 2.50 7.92 -12.27
C SER A 267 2.08 7.81 -10.81
N GLU A 268 1.26 6.82 -10.47
CA GLU A 268 0.88 6.53 -9.07
C GLU A 268 2.08 6.15 -8.19
N SER A 269 3.15 5.70 -8.84
CA SER A 269 4.44 5.40 -8.23
C SER A 269 5.39 6.59 -8.18
N GLY A 270 5.03 7.75 -8.75
CA GLY A 270 5.87 8.96 -8.77
C GLY A 270 6.33 9.37 -10.16
N GLY A 271 6.44 10.69 -10.36
CA GLY A 271 6.76 11.33 -11.64
C GLY A 271 5.67 11.17 -12.72
N THR A 272 6.09 11.10 -13.98
CA THR A 272 5.21 10.91 -15.14
C THR A 272 5.64 9.68 -15.93
N ILE A 273 4.71 8.98 -16.59
CA ILE A 273 5.05 7.94 -17.54
C ILE A 273 5.76 8.55 -18.75
N GLY A 274 6.94 8.03 -19.05
CA GLY A 274 7.85 8.53 -20.08
C GLY A 274 8.80 7.40 -20.50
N ARG A 275 10.10 7.67 -20.52
CA ARG A 275 11.11 6.67 -20.88
C ARG A 275 12.39 6.81 -20.04
N TYR A 276 12.51 5.99 -19.01
CA TYR A 276 13.59 6.06 -18.00
C TYR A 276 14.60 4.93 -18.19
N GLU A 277 15.91 5.24 -18.16
CA GLU A 277 16.95 4.26 -18.52
C GLU A 277 17.23 3.30 -17.35
N SER A 278 17.04 2.00 -17.62
CA SER A 278 17.39 0.80 -16.86
C SER A 278 16.38 -0.31 -17.19
N GLY A 279 16.69 -1.53 -16.77
CA GLY A 279 15.74 -2.62 -16.68
C GLY A 279 16.28 -3.91 -17.27
N MET A 280 15.60 -5.02 -17.02
CA MET A 280 16.06 -6.38 -17.36
C MET A 280 17.51 -6.62 -16.91
N TYR A 281 17.84 -6.16 -15.69
CA TYR A 281 19.16 -6.22 -15.07
C TYR A 281 20.27 -5.40 -15.77
N ALA A 282 19.91 -4.50 -16.70
CA ALA A 282 20.84 -3.64 -17.42
C ALA A 282 20.80 -2.18 -16.94
N THR A 283 21.95 -1.52 -16.95
CA THR A 283 22.09 -0.08 -16.63
C THR A 283 21.77 0.84 -17.80
N SER A 284 21.89 0.36 -19.03
CA SER A 284 21.79 1.20 -20.24
C SER A 284 21.28 0.44 -21.47
N GLY A 285 20.78 1.17 -22.47
CA GLY A 285 20.36 0.62 -23.76
C GLY A 285 18.98 -0.06 -23.78
N VAL A 286 18.26 0.00 -22.65
CA VAL A 286 16.86 -0.39 -22.46
C VAL A 286 16.21 0.59 -21.47
N TRP A 287 14.92 0.85 -21.65
CA TRP A 287 14.17 1.80 -20.83
C TRP A 287 12.85 1.21 -20.32
N ARG A 288 12.47 1.64 -19.12
CA ARG A 288 11.22 1.35 -18.38
C ARG A 288 10.25 2.55 -18.44
N PRO A 289 8.96 2.42 -18.01
CA PRO A 289 7.96 3.46 -18.25
C PRO A 289 7.97 4.61 -17.24
N SER A 290 8.45 4.40 -16.01
CA SER A 290 8.37 5.36 -14.91
C SER A 290 9.70 5.49 -14.15
N GLU A 291 9.89 6.56 -13.38
CA GLU A 291 11.07 6.65 -12.51
C GLU A 291 11.01 5.56 -11.41
N HIS A 292 9.81 5.33 -10.87
CA HIS A 292 9.52 4.36 -9.81
C HIS A 292 8.38 3.42 -10.20
N SER A 293 8.47 2.17 -9.76
CA SER A 293 7.47 1.11 -9.88
C SER A 293 7.86 0.03 -8.89
N ILE A 294 6.91 -0.78 -8.42
CA ILE A 294 7.21 -1.93 -7.56
C ILE A 294 8.12 -2.94 -8.27
N MET A 295 8.13 -2.95 -9.61
CA MET A 295 9.04 -3.77 -10.43
C MET A 295 10.50 -3.25 -10.42
N ARG A 296 10.75 -2.04 -9.92
CA ARG A 296 12.09 -1.49 -9.66
C ARG A 296 12.41 -1.50 -8.17
N TRP A 297 11.52 -0.93 -7.34
CA TRP A 297 11.72 -0.74 -5.90
C TRP A 297 10.47 -1.13 -5.12
N ILE A 298 10.60 -2.12 -4.23
CA ILE A 298 9.60 -2.45 -3.22
C ILE A 298 9.19 -1.21 -2.40
N GLY A 299 7.89 -1.08 -2.10
CA GLY A 299 7.32 0.06 -1.39
C GLY A 299 6.43 0.93 -2.27
N PHE A 300 6.83 1.21 -3.50
CA PHE A 300 5.97 1.90 -4.46
C PHE A 300 4.85 0.99 -5.00
N HIS A 301 3.84 1.59 -5.61
CA HIS A 301 2.79 0.91 -6.37
C HIS A 301 3.33 0.36 -7.70
N TYR A 302 2.48 -0.28 -8.51
CA TYR A 302 2.79 -0.44 -9.93
C TYR A 302 2.64 0.91 -10.65
N ASP A 303 3.47 1.15 -11.66
CA ASP A 303 3.19 2.14 -12.69
C ASP A 303 1.96 1.74 -13.54
N GLN A 304 1.38 2.67 -14.31
CA GLN A 304 0.16 2.40 -15.07
C GLN A 304 0.33 1.33 -16.17
N VAL A 305 1.53 1.14 -16.72
CA VAL A 305 1.80 0.13 -17.76
C VAL A 305 1.80 -1.26 -17.14
N SER A 306 2.49 -1.41 -16.01
CA SER A 306 2.43 -2.63 -15.20
C SER A 306 1.02 -2.89 -14.69
N ARG A 307 0.29 -1.87 -14.23
CA ARG A 307 -1.12 -2.00 -13.80
C ARG A 307 -2.06 -2.43 -14.92
N GLU A 308 -1.91 -1.92 -16.14
CA GLU A 308 -2.70 -2.36 -17.32
C GLU A 308 -2.54 -3.87 -17.55
N ILE A 309 -1.29 -4.35 -17.52
CA ILE A 309 -0.95 -5.77 -17.70
C ILE A 309 -1.51 -6.62 -16.55
N MET A 310 -1.35 -6.17 -15.31
CA MET A 310 -1.90 -6.86 -14.13
C MET A 310 -3.43 -6.91 -14.18
N THR A 311 -4.10 -5.84 -14.60
CA THR A 311 -5.56 -5.79 -14.76
C THR A 311 -6.03 -6.80 -15.81
N GLN A 312 -5.36 -6.88 -16.97
CA GLN A 312 -5.64 -7.92 -17.97
C GLN A 312 -5.54 -9.33 -17.37
N ARG A 313 -4.48 -9.59 -16.60
CA ARG A 313 -4.17 -10.94 -16.08
C ARG A 313 -5.05 -11.34 -14.91
N ILE A 314 -5.55 -10.39 -14.11
CA ILE A 314 -6.56 -10.64 -13.07
C ILE A 314 -7.93 -10.88 -13.71
N SER A 315 -8.45 -9.93 -14.50
CA SER A 315 -9.77 -10.04 -15.14
C SER A 315 -9.87 -11.24 -16.08
N GLY A 316 -8.79 -11.54 -16.81
CA GLY A 316 -8.67 -12.72 -17.66
C GLY A 316 -8.52 -14.06 -16.92
N ARG A 317 -8.46 -14.09 -15.58
CA ARG A 317 -8.18 -15.28 -14.76
C ARG A 317 -6.89 -16.00 -15.19
N ARG A 318 -5.77 -15.26 -15.21
CA ARG A 318 -4.43 -15.72 -15.62
C ARG A 318 -4.41 -16.21 -17.08
N ASP A 319 -4.20 -17.50 -17.33
CA ASP A 319 -3.99 -18.08 -18.67
C ASP A 319 -5.28 -18.55 -19.33
N THR A 320 -6.41 -18.57 -18.59
CA THR A 320 -7.75 -18.65 -19.19
C THR A 320 -8.01 -17.48 -20.15
N ASN A 321 -7.36 -16.34 -19.92
CA ASN A 321 -7.43 -15.10 -20.72
C ASN A 321 -8.88 -14.69 -21.09
N ALA A 322 -9.82 -14.91 -20.18
CA ALA A 322 -11.22 -14.54 -20.36
C ALA A 322 -11.86 -14.23 -19.01
N MET A 323 -12.61 -13.14 -18.89
CA MET A 323 -13.45 -12.93 -17.70
C MET A 323 -14.61 -13.93 -17.67
N ALA A 324 -15.09 -14.24 -16.47
CA ALA A 324 -16.29 -15.05 -16.32
C ALA A 324 -17.54 -14.24 -16.73
N LEU A 325 -18.48 -14.91 -17.38
CA LEU A 325 -19.80 -14.39 -17.71
C LEU A 325 -20.74 -15.59 -17.78
N SER A 326 -21.40 -15.86 -16.67
CA SER A 326 -22.46 -16.88 -16.58
C SER A 326 -23.78 -16.26 -17.06
N ALA A 327 -24.67 -17.07 -17.62
CA ALA A 327 -25.84 -16.58 -18.32
C ALA A 327 -26.89 -17.67 -18.53
N THR A 328 -28.08 -17.28 -18.99
CA THR A 328 -29.07 -18.20 -19.54
C THR A 328 -28.40 -19.17 -20.55
N PRO A 329 -28.65 -20.49 -20.50
CA PRO A 329 -28.00 -21.45 -21.38
C PRO A 329 -28.13 -21.09 -22.87
N THR A 330 -27.01 -21.12 -23.60
CA THR A 330 -26.92 -20.79 -25.04
C THR A 330 -26.96 -22.04 -25.94
N ASP A 331 -27.23 -23.22 -25.38
CA ASP A 331 -27.18 -24.52 -26.05
C ASP A 331 -28.48 -24.90 -26.77
N ARG A 332 -29.55 -24.13 -26.56
CA ARG A 332 -30.89 -24.31 -27.13
C ARG A 332 -31.58 -22.96 -27.38
N PRO A 333 -32.62 -22.91 -28.23
CA PRO A 333 -33.45 -21.72 -28.39
C PRO A 333 -34.13 -21.32 -27.07
N VAL A 334 -34.27 -20.02 -26.85
CA VAL A 334 -35.01 -19.42 -25.72
C VAL A 334 -36.43 -19.09 -26.14
N GLY A 335 -37.40 -19.18 -25.24
CA GLY A 335 -38.78 -18.83 -25.53
C GLY A 335 -38.99 -17.33 -25.74
N ARG A 336 -40.04 -16.98 -26.47
CA ARG A 336 -40.37 -15.60 -26.89
C ARG A 336 -40.84 -14.67 -25.75
N THR A 337 -41.06 -15.20 -24.56
CA THR A 337 -41.44 -14.47 -23.34
C THR A 337 -40.52 -14.84 -22.18
N ASP A 338 -39.33 -15.35 -22.47
CA ASP A 338 -38.37 -15.72 -21.46
C ASP A 338 -37.66 -14.46 -20.94
N VAL A 339 -37.32 -14.45 -19.65
CA VAL A 339 -36.38 -13.49 -19.07
C VAL A 339 -34.97 -14.04 -19.22
N LEU A 340 -34.18 -13.42 -20.09
CA LEU A 340 -32.76 -13.72 -20.22
C LEU A 340 -31.99 -13.04 -19.09
N TRP A 341 -30.89 -13.65 -18.66
CA TRP A 341 -30.06 -13.16 -17.58
C TRP A 341 -28.57 -13.38 -17.85
N VAL A 342 -27.75 -12.54 -17.20
CA VAL A 342 -26.30 -12.69 -17.07
C VAL A 342 -25.86 -12.47 -15.63
N GLU A 343 -24.75 -13.09 -15.24
CA GLU A 343 -23.99 -12.77 -14.04
C GLU A 343 -22.59 -12.29 -14.41
N THR A 344 -22.27 -11.06 -13.97
CA THR A 344 -21.04 -10.35 -14.30
C THR A 344 -19.96 -10.60 -13.24
N GLN A 345 -18.71 -10.21 -13.52
CA GLN A 345 -17.77 -9.96 -12.42
C GLN A 345 -18.07 -8.61 -11.77
N HIS A 346 -17.60 -8.41 -10.54
CA HIS A 346 -17.95 -7.26 -9.70
C HIS A 346 -16.70 -6.60 -9.11
N PRO A 347 -16.03 -5.70 -9.86
CA PRO A 347 -14.95 -4.90 -9.31
C PRO A 347 -15.50 -3.95 -8.23
N VAL A 348 -14.64 -3.52 -7.32
CA VAL A 348 -15.09 -2.89 -6.06
C VAL A 348 -15.64 -1.49 -6.28
N TYR A 349 -15.10 -0.71 -7.22
CA TYR A 349 -15.41 0.72 -7.35
C TYR A 349 -16.15 1.09 -8.64
N HIS A 350 -16.59 0.10 -9.42
CA HIS A 350 -17.38 0.34 -10.65
C HIS A 350 -18.18 -0.89 -11.05
N GLU A 351 -19.21 -0.67 -11.87
CA GLU A 351 -19.97 -1.75 -12.51
C GLU A 351 -19.42 -2.08 -13.89
N LEU A 352 -19.61 -3.33 -14.34
CA LEU A 352 -19.43 -3.69 -15.75
C LEU A 352 -20.61 -3.16 -16.59
N ASP A 353 -20.31 -2.68 -17.79
CA ASP A 353 -21.29 -2.25 -18.78
C ASP A 353 -21.97 -3.47 -19.41
N VAL A 354 -23.30 -3.50 -19.44
CA VAL A 354 -24.14 -4.55 -20.04
C VAL A 354 -25.00 -3.95 -21.13
N ARG A 355 -24.79 -4.41 -22.38
CA ARG A 355 -25.52 -3.94 -23.56
C ARG A 355 -26.25 -5.09 -24.24
N TRP A 356 -27.57 -4.97 -24.33
CA TRP A 356 -28.43 -5.90 -25.05
C TRP A 356 -28.73 -5.44 -26.48
N THR A 357 -28.88 -6.40 -27.39
CA THR A 357 -29.26 -6.18 -28.78
C THR A 357 -30.20 -7.29 -29.28
N VAL A 358 -31.14 -6.93 -30.15
CA VAL A 358 -32.00 -7.85 -30.90
C VAL A 358 -31.74 -7.63 -32.39
N ASN A 359 -31.38 -8.69 -33.11
CA ASN A 359 -30.99 -8.64 -34.53
C ASN A 359 -29.90 -7.57 -34.84
N GLY A 360 -29.01 -7.31 -33.86
CA GLY A 360 -27.97 -6.28 -33.95
C GLY A 360 -28.40 -4.85 -33.64
N VAL A 361 -29.70 -4.59 -33.44
CA VAL A 361 -30.23 -3.30 -32.98
C VAL A 361 -30.17 -3.25 -31.46
N ALA A 362 -29.69 -2.15 -30.88
CA ALA A 362 -29.62 -2.00 -29.42
C ALA A 362 -31.01 -1.88 -28.80
N VAL A 363 -31.22 -2.55 -27.66
CA VAL A 363 -32.41 -2.34 -26.83
C VAL A 363 -32.19 -1.06 -26.03
N PRO A 364 -33.06 -0.03 -26.18
CA PRO A 364 -32.94 1.22 -25.43
C PRO A 364 -33.30 1.02 -23.95
N ASP A 365 -32.92 1.99 -23.11
CA ASP A 365 -33.43 2.15 -21.74
C ASP A 365 -33.32 0.90 -20.84
N THR A 366 -32.31 0.06 -21.10
CA THR A 366 -32.04 -1.15 -20.30
C THR A 366 -31.39 -0.86 -18.94
N ASN A 367 -30.99 0.39 -18.66
CA ASN A 367 -30.46 0.84 -17.36
C ASN A 367 -29.37 -0.07 -16.75
N ASN A 368 -28.44 -0.56 -17.57
CA ASN A 368 -27.41 -1.53 -17.20
C ASN A 368 -27.94 -2.85 -16.59
N SER A 369 -29.18 -3.24 -16.93
CA SER A 369 -29.83 -4.43 -16.40
C SER A 369 -29.12 -5.72 -16.83
N ARG A 370 -28.93 -6.60 -15.84
CA ARG A 370 -28.42 -7.97 -16.03
C ARG A 370 -29.50 -8.93 -16.51
N ASN A 371 -30.75 -8.49 -16.56
CA ASN A 371 -31.89 -9.24 -17.07
C ASN A 371 -32.51 -8.53 -18.29
N LEU A 372 -33.06 -9.30 -19.23
CA LEU A 372 -33.82 -8.81 -20.38
C LEU A 372 -35.09 -9.64 -20.54
N ASP A 373 -36.24 -9.03 -20.25
CA ASP A 373 -37.55 -9.62 -20.54
C ASP A 373 -37.81 -9.55 -22.05
N LEU A 374 -38.05 -10.69 -22.69
CA LEU A 374 -38.35 -10.77 -24.13
C LEU A 374 -39.81 -10.49 -24.47
N ALA A 375 -40.74 -10.59 -23.50
CA ALA A 375 -42.17 -10.42 -23.73
C ALA A 375 -42.50 -8.99 -24.21
N ASP A 376 -41.87 -7.98 -23.59
CA ASP A 376 -42.04 -6.56 -23.92
C ASP A 376 -41.37 -6.15 -25.25
N LEU A 377 -40.49 -6.98 -25.80
CA LEU A 377 -39.70 -6.67 -27.01
C LEU A 377 -40.37 -7.13 -28.32
N GLY A 378 -41.44 -7.93 -28.24
CA GLY A 378 -42.17 -8.40 -29.42
C GLY A 378 -41.35 -9.28 -30.38
N VAL A 379 -40.36 -10.00 -29.84
CA VAL A 379 -39.44 -10.87 -30.59
C VAL A 379 -40.16 -12.02 -31.30
N ARG A 380 -39.55 -12.48 -32.40
CA ARG A 380 -40.09 -13.52 -33.28
C ARG A 380 -39.20 -14.76 -33.30
N PRO A 381 -39.77 -15.95 -33.63
CA PRO A 381 -38.97 -17.15 -33.81
C PRO A 381 -37.91 -16.94 -34.90
N GLY A 382 -36.65 -17.21 -34.57
CA GLY A 382 -35.48 -16.95 -35.42
C GLY A 382 -34.77 -15.61 -35.17
N ASP A 383 -35.35 -14.69 -34.37
CA ASP A 383 -34.63 -13.48 -33.95
C ASP A 383 -33.43 -13.84 -33.07
N VAL A 384 -32.37 -13.05 -33.17
CA VAL A 384 -31.11 -13.24 -32.47
C VAL A 384 -30.97 -12.20 -31.38
N VAL A 385 -31.00 -12.64 -30.13
CA VAL A 385 -30.72 -11.80 -28.95
C VAL A 385 -29.26 -11.96 -28.59
N ARG A 386 -28.53 -10.85 -28.37
CA ARG A 386 -27.13 -10.86 -27.94
C ARG A 386 -26.91 -9.84 -26.83
N VAL A 387 -26.21 -10.27 -25.79
CA VAL A 387 -25.62 -9.39 -24.78
C VAL A 387 -24.13 -9.25 -25.03
N THR A 388 -23.60 -8.05 -24.79
CA THR A 388 -22.17 -7.80 -24.61
C THR A 388 -21.97 -7.18 -23.25
N VAL A 389 -21.03 -7.73 -22.49
CA VAL A 389 -20.58 -7.22 -21.20
C VAL A 389 -19.13 -6.76 -21.35
N SER A 390 -18.81 -5.56 -20.88
CA SER A 390 -17.46 -5.00 -20.91
C SER A 390 -17.07 -4.29 -19.62
N ASP A 391 -15.82 -4.43 -19.21
CA ASP A 391 -15.22 -3.69 -18.10
C ASP A 391 -14.81 -2.27 -18.57
N PRO A 392 -15.43 -1.18 -18.05
CA PRO A 392 -15.14 0.19 -18.47
C PRO A 392 -13.86 0.79 -17.84
N THR A 393 -13.08 -0.01 -17.09
CA THR A 393 -11.94 0.46 -16.28
C THR A 393 -10.98 1.42 -17.00
N GLY A 394 -10.58 2.46 -16.27
CA GLY A 394 -9.53 3.39 -16.68
C GLY A 394 -8.13 2.76 -16.69
N PHE A 395 -7.94 1.63 -16.00
CA PHE A 395 -6.62 0.98 -15.81
C PHE A 395 -6.05 0.33 -17.08
N VAL A 396 -6.89 0.10 -18.09
CA VAL A 396 -6.48 -0.44 -19.39
C VAL A 396 -6.80 0.60 -20.45
N ARG A 397 -5.84 0.96 -21.30
CA ARG A 397 -6.01 1.83 -22.48
C ARG A 397 -5.88 1.10 -23.81
N ASP A 398 -5.22 -0.06 -23.88
CA ASP A 398 -5.09 -0.82 -25.13
C ASP A 398 -6.44 -1.38 -25.63
N PRO A 399 -6.93 -0.98 -26.82
CA PRO A 399 -8.15 -1.54 -27.40
C PRO A 399 -8.09 -3.05 -27.65
N ALA A 400 -6.89 -3.64 -27.84
CA ALA A 400 -6.76 -5.08 -28.00
C ALA A 400 -7.05 -5.85 -26.70
N ILE A 401 -6.80 -5.22 -25.55
CA ILE A 401 -7.13 -5.74 -24.22
C ILE A 401 -8.59 -5.43 -23.88
N ARG A 402 -9.04 -4.16 -24.03
CA ARG A 402 -10.42 -3.72 -23.74
C ARG A 402 -11.47 -4.54 -24.48
N ASN A 403 -11.32 -4.68 -25.81
CA ASN A 403 -12.23 -5.47 -26.64
C ASN A 403 -11.90 -6.97 -26.62
N GLY A 404 -10.83 -7.36 -25.93
CA GLY A 404 -10.38 -8.74 -25.80
C GLY A 404 -11.16 -9.52 -24.74
N PRO A 405 -11.07 -10.86 -24.75
CA PRO A 405 -11.86 -11.73 -23.89
C PRO A 405 -11.67 -11.49 -22.38
N ALA A 406 -10.53 -10.92 -21.98
CA ALA A 406 -10.22 -10.60 -20.58
C ALA A 406 -11.06 -9.46 -20.00
N LEU A 407 -11.55 -8.52 -20.82
CA LEU A 407 -12.37 -7.38 -20.40
C LEU A 407 -13.73 -7.30 -21.11
N THR A 408 -13.93 -7.98 -22.24
CA THR A 408 -15.20 -8.01 -22.97
C THR A 408 -15.64 -9.45 -23.27
N GLN A 409 -16.91 -9.75 -23.03
CA GLN A 409 -17.54 -11.05 -23.29
C GLN A 409 -18.93 -10.86 -23.91
N SER A 410 -19.37 -11.80 -24.74
CA SER A 410 -20.73 -11.80 -25.30
C SER A 410 -21.39 -13.16 -25.14
N ARG A 411 -22.71 -13.17 -25.05
CA ARG A 411 -23.57 -14.37 -25.17
C ARG A 411 -24.67 -14.09 -26.19
N GLN A 412 -25.14 -15.14 -26.85
CA GLN A 412 -26.13 -15.03 -27.92
C GLN A 412 -27.11 -16.19 -27.85
N TRP A 413 -28.39 -15.88 -28.08
CA TRP A 413 -29.50 -16.81 -28.12
C TRP A 413 -30.30 -16.61 -29.39
N THR A 414 -30.94 -17.68 -29.86
CA THR A 414 -31.94 -17.64 -30.92
C THR A 414 -33.32 -17.83 -30.30
N VAL A 415 -34.28 -17.00 -30.65
CA VAL A 415 -35.65 -17.09 -30.15
C VAL A 415 -36.37 -18.27 -30.82
N GLY A 416 -37.02 -19.10 -30.01
CA GLY A 416 -37.81 -20.27 -30.41
C GLY A 416 -39.26 -19.93 -30.77
N ALA A 417 -40.00 -20.96 -31.19
CA ALA A 417 -41.42 -20.82 -31.57
C ALA A 417 -42.35 -20.69 -30.34
N GLU A 418 -42.09 -21.49 -29.32
CA GLU A 418 -42.90 -21.60 -28.11
C GLU A 418 -42.24 -20.87 -26.92
N PRO A 419 -43.01 -20.33 -25.96
CA PRO A 419 -42.49 -19.93 -24.64
C PRO A 419 -41.83 -21.10 -23.91
N SER A 420 -40.82 -20.82 -23.08
CA SER A 420 -40.37 -21.82 -22.11
C SER A 420 -41.45 -22.05 -21.04
N PRO A 421 -41.61 -23.30 -20.52
CA PRO A 421 -42.48 -23.54 -19.38
C PRO A 421 -41.94 -22.82 -18.14
N PRO A 422 -42.79 -22.15 -17.33
CA PRO A 422 -42.37 -21.55 -16.06
C PRO A 422 -41.60 -22.56 -15.20
N THR A 423 -40.47 -22.12 -14.66
CA THR A 423 -39.62 -22.92 -13.80
C THR A 423 -39.69 -22.37 -12.39
N GLU A 424 -40.19 -23.17 -11.46
CA GLU A 424 -40.21 -22.85 -10.04
C GLU A 424 -38.77 -22.88 -9.50
N VAL A 425 -38.33 -21.77 -8.92
CA VAL A 425 -37.01 -21.62 -8.28
C VAL A 425 -37.22 -21.10 -6.86
N ALA A 426 -36.36 -21.50 -5.94
CA ALA A 426 -36.36 -20.94 -4.58
C ALA A 426 -36.02 -19.44 -4.63
N VAL A 427 -36.68 -18.62 -3.81
CA VAL A 427 -36.40 -17.18 -3.70
C VAL A 427 -35.12 -17.01 -2.88
N ALA A 428 -33.97 -16.91 -3.53
CA ALA A 428 -32.66 -16.97 -2.88
C ALA A 428 -31.58 -16.19 -3.64
N PHE A 429 -30.53 -15.82 -2.91
CA PHE A 429 -29.30 -15.28 -3.47
C PHE A 429 -28.33 -16.40 -3.85
N THR A 430 -27.85 -16.38 -5.09
CA THR A 430 -26.88 -17.35 -5.65
C THR A 430 -25.44 -16.96 -5.36
N ALA A 431 -25.14 -15.66 -5.30
CA ALA A 431 -23.88 -15.08 -4.84
C ALA A 431 -24.11 -13.67 -4.27
N SER A 432 -23.09 -13.09 -3.64
CA SER A 432 -23.08 -11.69 -3.22
C SER A 432 -21.67 -11.21 -2.90
N THR A 433 -21.50 -9.91 -2.68
CA THR A 433 -20.35 -9.39 -1.92
C THR A 433 -20.21 -10.21 -0.62
N PRO A 434 -19.01 -10.69 -0.24
CA PRO A 434 -18.84 -11.54 0.93
C PRO A 434 -19.44 -10.94 2.20
N THR A 435 -20.23 -11.75 2.92
CA THR A 435 -20.77 -11.40 4.25
C THR A 435 -19.87 -12.02 5.31
N GLY A 436 -19.31 -11.22 6.22
CA GLY A 436 -18.41 -11.71 7.28
C GLY A 436 -17.80 -10.57 8.08
N ASP A 437 -16.62 -10.82 8.67
CA ASP A 437 -15.96 -9.89 9.59
C ASP A 437 -15.35 -8.65 8.90
N ARG A 438 -15.05 -8.74 7.59
CA ARG A 438 -14.58 -7.60 6.78
C ARG A 438 -15.77 -6.72 6.37
N ALA A 439 -15.74 -5.45 6.77
CA ALA A 439 -16.68 -4.44 6.30
C ALA A 439 -16.47 -4.11 4.81
N VAL A 440 -17.52 -3.62 4.15
CA VAL A 440 -17.43 -3.04 2.80
C VAL A 440 -17.11 -1.56 2.92
N GLY A 441 -16.26 -1.02 2.04
CA GLY A 441 -15.90 0.40 2.05
C GLY A 441 -17.06 1.30 1.65
N GLY A 442 -17.03 2.57 2.08
CA GLY A 442 -18.08 3.55 1.78
C GLY A 442 -18.14 3.98 0.31
N GLN A 443 -17.17 3.56 -0.50
CA GLN A 443 -17.11 3.73 -1.96
C GLN A 443 -17.33 2.40 -2.71
N ASP A 444 -17.62 1.29 -2.03
CA ASP A 444 -17.79 -0.01 -2.66
C ASP A 444 -19.13 -0.10 -3.43
N VAL A 445 -19.10 -0.82 -4.55
CA VAL A 445 -20.28 -1.35 -5.23
C VAL A 445 -20.61 -2.70 -4.59
N VAL A 446 -21.67 -2.75 -3.79
CA VAL A 446 -22.15 -3.98 -3.16
C VAL A 446 -23.10 -4.70 -4.10
N TYR A 447 -22.86 -6.00 -4.35
CA TYR A 447 -23.65 -6.79 -5.28
C TYR A 447 -24.37 -7.96 -4.61
N VAL A 448 -25.48 -8.36 -5.23
CA VAL A 448 -26.14 -9.65 -5.03
C VAL A 448 -26.44 -10.30 -6.38
N GLU A 449 -26.46 -11.62 -6.41
CA GLU A 449 -26.92 -12.41 -7.54
C GLU A 449 -28.09 -13.27 -7.05
N THR A 450 -29.06 -13.54 -7.92
CA THR A 450 -30.33 -14.18 -7.53
C THR A 450 -30.56 -15.46 -8.31
N THR A 451 -31.43 -16.34 -7.81
CA THR A 451 -32.03 -17.37 -8.65
C THR A 451 -32.81 -16.75 -9.82
N HIS A 452 -32.95 -17.52 -10.90
CA HIS A 452 -33.49 -17.05 -12.18
C HIS A 452 -34.74 -17.84 -12.58
N PRO A 453 -35.96 -17.38 -12.22
CA PRO A 453 -37.17 -17.85 -12.87
C PRO A 453 -37.13 -17.43 -14.35
N VAL A 454 -37.67 -18.27 -15.23
CA VAL A 454 -37.62 -18.04 -16.69
C VAL A 454 -38.63 -17.01 -17.18
N ASP A 455 -39.59 -16.61 -16.34
CA ASP A 455 -40.78 -15.83 -16.70
C ASP A 455 -40.90 -14.50 -15.92
N ARG A 456 -39.96 -14.18 -15.03
CA ARG A 456 -39.94 -12.94 -14.22
C ARG A 456 -38.55 -12.68 -13.62
N VAL A 457 -38.30 -11.45 -13.21
CA VAL A 457 -37.13 -11.06 -12.39
C VAL A 457 -37.56 -11.03 -10.92
N LEU A 458 -36.73 -11.53 -9.99
CA LEU A 458 -36.98 -11.40 -8.56
C LEU A 458 -36.65 -9.97 -8.07
N ASP A 459 -37.44 -9.45 -7.13
CA ASP A 459 -37.28 -8.09 -6.61
C ASP A 459 -36.17 -8.03 -5.55
N VAL A 460 -35.27 -7.05 -5.65
CA VAL A 460 -34.21 -6.77 -4.67
C VAL A 460 -34.48 -5.43 -3.98
N THR A 461 -34.81 -5.49 -2.69
CA THR A 461 -34.98 -4.31 -1.83
C THR A 461 -33.71 -4.05 -1.02
N TRP A 462 -33.03 -2.94 -1.30
CA TRP A 462 -31.92 -2.43 -0.52
C TRP A 462 -32.40 -1.58 0.67
N ARG A 463 -31.75 -1.71 1.82
CA ARG A 463 -31.97 -0.86 3.00
C ARG A 463 -30.66 -0.47 3.67
N LEU A 464 -30.54 0.80 4.08
CA LEU A 464 -29.48 1.30 4.93
C LEU A 464 -30.07 1.68 6.30
N ASP A 465 -29.55 1.10 7.37
CA ASP A 465 -30.09 1.22 8.74
C ASP A 465 -31.61 0.96 8.84
N GLY A 466 -32.09 0.01 8.02
CA GLY A 466 -33.51 -0.34 7.90
C GLY A 466 -34.35 0.59 7.01
N THR A 467 -33.82 1.74 6.59
CA THR A 467 -34.48 2.65 5.64
C THR A 467 -34.33 2.13 4.22
N VAL A 468 -35.45 1.94 3.50
CA VAL A 468 -35.46 1.49 2.10
C VAL A 468 -34.80 2.53 1.20
N LEU A 469 -33.83 2.10 0.39
CA LEU A 469 -33.20 2.92 -0.63
C LEU A 469 -33.99 2.82 -1.95
N PRO A 470 -34.07 3.90 -2.77
CA PRO A 470 -34.70 3.83 -4.08
C PRO A 470 -34.00 2.82 -5.00
N ASN A 471 -34.75 1.86 -5.55
CA ASN A 471 -34.26 0.91 -6.54
C ASN A 471 -35.18 0.86 -7.78
N PRO A 472 -35.32 1.97 -8.53
CA PRO A 472 -36.35 2.10 -9.59
C PRO A 472 -36.17 1.18 -10.80
N HIS A 473 -35.00 0.53 -10.93
CA HIS A 473 -34.65 -0.37 -12.03
C HIS A 473 -34.43 -1.82 -11.54
N ASN A 474 -34.79 -2.13 -10.30
CA ASN A 474 -34.52 -3.42 -9.65
C ASN A 474 -33.04 -3.87 -9.82
N SER A 475 -32.12 -2.93 -9.60
CA SER A 475 -30.68 -3.19 -9.64
C SER A 475 -30.28 -4.16 -8.53
N ARG A 476 -29.45 -5.13 -8.90
CA ARG A 476 -28.81 -6.06 -7.98
C ARG A 476 -27.45 -5.59 -7.49
N ASN A 477 -27.06 -4.37 -7.88
CA ASN A 477 -25.86 -3.67 -7.42
C ASN A 477 -26.23 -2.34 -6.77
N LEU A 478 -25.49 -1.96 -5.74
CA LEU A 478 -25.61 -0.69 -5.05
C LEU A 478 -24.23 -0.03 -4.91
N ASP A 479 -24.03 1.05 -5.67
CA ASP A 479 -22.91 1.97 -5.50
C ASP A 479 -23.09 2.79 -4.20
N LEU A 480 -22.25 2.54 -3.19
CA LEU A 480 -22.26 3.28 -1.93
C LEU A 480 -21.65 4.69 -2.07
N GLY A 481 -20.71 4.88 -2.99
CA GLY A 481 -20.11 6.19 -3.28
C GLY A 481 -21.15 7.18 -3.82
N ALA A 482 -22.09 6.71 -4.65
CA ALA A 482 -23.23 7.50 -5.12
C ALA A 482 -24.15 7.98 -3.99
N LEU A 483 -24.23 7.27 -2.85
CA LEU A 483 -25.03 7.66 -1.69
C LEU A 483 -24.42 8.83 -0.89
N ARG A 484 -23.10 9.06 -1.02
CA ARG A 484 -22.34 10.12 -0.32
C ARG A 484 -22.61 10.12 1.19
N LEU A 485 -22.42 8.95 1.79
CA LEU A 485 -22.61 8.75 3.22
C LEU A 485 -21.70 9.70 4.03
N ALA A 486 -22.17 10.10 5.21
CA ALA A 486 -21.32 10.82 6.17
C ALA A 486 -20.33 9.84 6.83
N PRO A 487 -19.24 10.32 7.45
CA PRO A 487 -18.33 9.42 8.15
C PRO A 487 -19.02 8.63 9.26
N GLY A 488 -18.87 7.30 9.25
CA GLY A 488 -19.49 6.41 10.23
C GLY A 488 -19.67 4.96 9.77
N SER A 489 -20.24 4.15 10.67
CA SER A 489 -20.63 2.77 10.40
C SER A 489 -22.12 2.65 10.12
N TYR A 490 -22.49 1.93 9.07
CA TYR A 490 -23.89 1.71 8.69
C TYR A 490 -24.19 0.22 8.52
N ARG A 491 -25.45 -0.19 8.72
CA ARG A 491 -25.92 -1.55 8.41
C ARG A 491 -26.64 -1.55 7.07
N LEU A 492 -26.01 -2.14 6.06
CA LEU A 492 -26.62 -2.38 4.75
C LEU A 492 -27.30 -3.76 4.74
N THR A 493 -28.48 -3.85 4.12
CA THR A 493 -29.13 -5.14 3.83
C THR A 493 -29.73 -5.16 2.43
N ALA A 494 -29.67 -6.31 1.78
CA ALA A 494 -30.44 -6.62 0.58
C ALA A 494 -31.43 -7.74 0.90
N THR A 495 -32.69 -7.59 0.49
CA THR A 495 -33.73 -8.63 0.61
C THR A 495 -34.23 -8.99 -0.77
N VAL A 496 -34.25 -10.28 -1.11
CA VAL A 496 -34.87 -10.81 -2.35
C VAL A 496 -36.27 -11.35 -2.07
N THR A 497 -37.23 -11.01 -2.94
CA THR A 497 -38.65 -11.41 -2.89
C THR A 497 -39.15 -11.80 -4.28
N ASP A 498 -40.20 -12.61 -4.37
CA ASP A 498 -40.88 -12.90 -5.64
C ASP A 498 -42.01 -11.87 -5.90
N PRO A 499 -41.99 -11.11 -7.02
CA PRO A 499 -43.09 -10.19 -7.35
C PRO A 499 -44.44 -10.91 -7.54
N ALA A 500 -44.45 -12.21 -7.87
CA ALA A 500 -45.67 -13.01 -7.97
C ALA A 500 -46.21 -13.45 -6.58
N ALA A 501 -45.40 -13.39 -5.52
CA ALA A 501 -45.78 -13.69 -4.15
C ALA A 501 -45.05 -12.77 -3.14
N PRO A 502 -45.39 -11.46 -3.07
CA PRO A 502 -44.61 -10.49 -2.27
C PRO A 502 -44.59 -10.75 -0.75
N ASP A 503 -45.62 -11.43 -0.22
CA ASP A 503 -45.73 -11.87 1.17
C ASP A 503 -45.20 -13.32 1.39
N GLY A 504 -44.52 -13.89 0.39
CA GLY A 504 -44.02 -15.26 0.38
C GLY A 504 -42.60 -15.43 0.95
N ASP A 505 -41.88 -16.42 0.42
CA ASP A 505 -40.48 -16.66 0.80
C ASP A 505 -39.58 -15.48 0.44
N SER A 506 -38.60 -15.21 1.30
CA SER A 506 -37.58 -14.18 1.07
C SER A 506 -36.27 -14.55 1.74
N GLU A 507 -35.17 -14.03 1.19
CA GLU A 507 -33.84 -14.14 1.79
C GLU A 507 -33.24 -12.75 2.00
N THR A 508 -32.49 -12.56 3.10
CA THR A 508 -31.79 -11.29 3.39
C THR A 508 -30.30 -11.52 3.60
N ARG A 509 -29.47 -10.66 3.00
CA ARG A 509 -28.04 -10.51 3.27
C ARG A 509 -27.80 -9.22 4.05
N THR A 510 -26.74 -9.17 4.85
CA THR A 510 -26.38 -8.01 5.69
C THR A 510 -24.88 -7.78 5.61
N TRP A 511 -24.48 -6.51 5.50
CA TRP A 511 -23.09 -6.06 5.58
C TRP A 511 -22.98 -4.89 6.55
N THR A 512 -21.82 -4.78 7.19
CA THR A 512 -21.37 -3.53 7.80
C THR A 512 -20.71 -2.69 6.71
N VAL A 513 -21.22 -1.49 6.48
CA VAL A 513 -20.54 -0.46 5.68
C VAL A 513 -19.61 0.31 6.60
N ASP A 514 -18.38 0.47 6.13
CA ASP A 514 -17.36 1.30 6.72
C ASP A 514 -17.08 2.51 5.86
N ASN A 515 -17.53 3.68 6.34
CA ASN A 515 -17.24 4.97 5.74
C ASN A 515 -16.46 5.86 6.72
N VAL A 516 -15.69 5.29 7.64
CA VAL A 516 -14.72 6.03 8.45
C VAL A 516 -13.38 6.05 7.69
N GLU A 517 -12.65 7.16 7.75
CA GLU A 517 -11.33 7.25 7.14
C GLU A 517 -10.26 6.72 8.10
N ALA A 518 -9.41 5.82 7.60
CA ALA A 518 -8.19 5.39 8.28
C ALA A 518 -7.27 6.59 8.59
N GLY A 519 -6.70 6.64 9.79
CA GLY A 519 -5.76 7.67 10.23
C GLY A 519 -4.33 7.17 10.34
N THR A 520 -3.34 8.07 10.38
CA THR A 520 -1.98 7.72 10.80
C THR A 520 -1.32 8.88 11.51
N THR A 521 -0.48 8.61 12.51
CA THR A 521 0.29 9.67 13.19
C THR A 521 1.79 9.51 12.93
N ALA A 522 2.46 10.62 12.59
CA ALA A 522 3.89 10.66 12.38
C ALA A 522 4.66 11.03 13.66
N THR A 523 5.51 10.13 14.13
CA THR A 523 6.45 10.36 15.23
C THR A 523 7.83 10.68 14.68
N LEU A 524 8.25 11.94 14.81
CA LEU A 524 9.53 12.43 14.28
C LEU A 524 10.64 12.46 15.33
N SER A 525 11.89 12.26 14.89
CA SER A 525 13.08 12.55 15.70
C SER A 525 13.11 14.01 16.18
N THR A 526 13.80 14.31 17.28
CA THR A 526 13.90 15.69 17.80
C THR A 526 14.58 16.63 16.79
N PRO A 527 13.93 17.72 16.35
CA PRO A 527 14.52 18.68 15.43
C PRO A 527 15.50 19.63 16.12
N ALA A 528 16.41 20.21 15.32
CA ALA A 528 17.30 21.29 15.76
C ALA A 528 16.53 22.61 15.99
N ALA A 529 15.51 22.87 15.17
CA ALA A 529 14.55 23.96 15.36
C ALA A 529 13.20 23.60 14.73
N THR A 530 12.11 24.19 15.22
CA THR A 530 10.79 24.15 14.57
C THR A 530 10.42 25.55 14.12
N LEU A 531 9.95 25.69 12.88
CA LEU A 531 9.53 26.96 12.28
C LEU A 531 8.04 27.21 12.56
N PRO A 532 7.61 28.46 12.77
CA PRO A 532 6.20 28.78 12.92
C PRO A 532 5.49 28.73 11.56
N GLY A 533 4.33 28.08 11.51
CA GLY A 533 3.49 27.93 10.32
C GLY A 533 2.20 27.18 10.63
N GLU A 534 1.32 27.04 9.64
CA GLU A 534 0.14 26.17 9.71
C GLU A 534 0.55 24.70 9.51
N THR A 535 1.31 24.42 8.44
CA THR A 535 2.02 23.15 8.24
C THR A 535 3.18 23.02 9.24
N PRO A 536 3.30 21.91 10.00
CA PRO A 536 4.48 21.65 10.84
C PRO A 536 5.75 21.65 9.99
N HIS A 537 6.75 22.47 10.36
CA HIS A 537 7.99 22.59 9.61
C HIS A 537 9.18 22.50 10.56
N HIS A 538 9.94 21.42 10.42
CA HIS A 538 11.06 21.04 11.28
C HIS A 538 12.39 21.22 10.54
N VAL A 539 13.44 21.60 11.28
CA VAL A 539 14.81 21.75 10.76
C VAL A 539 15.72 20.73 11.45
N TYR A 540 16.48 20.00 10.65
CA TYR A 540 17.36 18.91 11.07
C TYR A 540 18.79 19.12 10.58
N PHE A 541 19.73 18.35 11.15
CA PHE A 541 21.11 18.27 10.74
C PHE A 541 21.41 16.84 10.26
N GLU A 542 21.85 16.70 9.01
CA GLU A 542 22.21 15.43 8.31
C GLU A 542 21.12 14.35 8.19
N ARG A 543 20.10 14.33 9.05
CA ARG A 543 19.09 13.26 9.08
C ARG A 543 17.90 13.58 9.97
N PHE A 544 16.80 12.88 9.72
CA PHE A 544 15.68 12.71 10.65
C PHE A 544 15.13 11.29 10.56
N THR A 545 14.34 10.88 11.55
CA THR A 545 13.58 9.63 11.49
C THR A 545 12.09 9.89 11.59
N MET A 546 11.28 9.03 10.96
CA MET A 546 9.81 9.04 11.03
C MET A 546 9.29 7.65 11.36
N GLY A 547 8.61 7.52 12.49
CA GLY A 547 7.67 6.43 12.73
C GLY A 547 6.30 6.81 12.19
N LEU A 548 5.58 5.89 11.55
CA LEU A 548 4.14 6.01 11.34
C LEU A 548 3.41 4.98 12.20
N ASP A 549 2.27 5.39 12.77
CA ASP A 549 1.35 4.54 13.52
C ASP A 549 -0.02 4.60 12.83
N PRO A 550 -0.30 3.72 11.84
CA PRO A 550 -1.56 3.67 11.12
C PRO A 550 -2.65 3.02 11.98
N THR A 551 -3.80 3.68 12.07
CA THR A 551 -4.90 3.30 12.94
C THR A 551 -6.24 3.37 12.22
N ASP A 552 -7.13 2.44 12.53
CA ASP A 552 -8.51 2.41 12.07
C ASP A 552 -9.46 2.21 13.27
N ASP A 553 -10.76 2.47 13.10
CA ASP A 553 -11.75 2.25 14.16
C ASP A 553 -12.25 0.79 14.23
N ARG A 554 -11.83 -0.06 13.28
CA ARG A 554 -12.14 -1.49 13.22
C ARG A 554 -10.91 -2.40 13.29
N PRO A 555 -11.10 -3.70 13.62
CA PRO A 555 -10.02 -4.69 13.55
C PRO A 555 -9.58 -4.95 12.11
N GLY A 556 -8.28 -4.89 11.86
CA GLY A 556 -7.67 -5.17 10.57
C GLY A 556 -6.20 -4.76 10.56
N PHE A 557 -5.46 -5.13 9.51
CA PHE A 557 -4.14 -4.55 9.28
C PHE A 557 -4.29 -3.26 8.50
N THR A 558 -3.95 -2.13 9.13
CA THR A 558 -3.99 -0.80 8.50
C THR A 558 -2.65 -0.52 7.84
N VAL A 559 -2.67 -0.21 6.53
CA VAL A 559 -1.46 0.07 5.75
C VAL A 559 -1.12 1.54 5.87
N GLY A 560 0.08 1.87 6.37
CA GLY A 560 0.60 3.23 6.34
C GLY A 560 1.30 3.52 5.01
N GLU A 561 1.15 4.74 4.50
CA GLU A 561 1.91 5.23 3.35
C GLU A 561 2.46 6.63 3.60
N PHE A 562 3.58 6.96 2.94
CA PHE A 562 4.08 8.32 2.83
C PHE A 562 4.58 8.62 1.42
N ARG A 563 4.71 9.90 1.08
CA ARG A 563 5.42 10.34 -0.14
C ARG A 563 6.31 11.54 0.15
N LEU A 564 7.40 11.64 -0.62
CA LEU A 564 8.36 12.73 -0.54
C LEU A 564 8.11 13.72 -1.69
N ASP A 565 8.06 15.02 -1.40
CA ASP A 565 7.99 16.11 -2.38
C ASP A 565 6.88 15.99 -3.45
N ARG A 566 5.74 15.38 -3.06
CA ARG A 566 4.58 15.05 -3.90
C ARG A 566 4.84 14.03 -5.02
N ASP A 567 5.89 13.23 -4.86
CA ASP A 567 6.19 12.11 -5.74
C ASP A 567 5.34 10.86 -5.39
N GLY A 568 5.85 9.65 -5.59
CA GLY A 568 5.09 8.41 -5.43
C GLY A 568 4.70 8.08 -4.00
N TRP A 569 3.53 7.48 -3.82
CA TRP A 569 3.16 6.85 -2.56
C TRP A 569 4.01 5.61 -2.30
N PHE A 570 4.65 5.59 -1.13
CA PHE A 570 5.53 4.55 -0.65
C PHE A 570 4.92 3.91 0.60
N ASN A 571 4.69 2.60 0.55
CA ASN A 571 4.17 1.79 1.64
C ASN A 571 5.18 1.75 2.79
N TYR A 572 4.74 2.17 3.98
CA TYR A 572 5.55 2.22 5.18
C TYR A 572 5.64 0.84 5.84
N PHE A 573 6.84 0.29 5.90
CA PHE A 573 7.16 -0.97 6.58
C PHE A 573 8.12 -0.78 7.77
N GLY A 574 8.37 0.45 8.19
CA GLY A 574 9.48 0.77 9.11
C GLY A 574 10.85 0.62 8.43
N TRP A 575 11.93 0.58 9.22
CA TRP A 575 13.28 0.46 8.68
C TRP A 575 13.57 -0.97 8.17
N PRO A 576 14.14 -1.16 6.96
CA PRO A 576 14.51 -2.47 6.45
C PRO A 576 15.63 -3.11 7.29
N ASP A 577 15.62 -4.44 7.39
CA ASP A 577 16.66 -5.22 8.10
C ASP A 577 16.79 -4.84 9.59
N ALA A 578 15.66 -4.46 10.21
CA ALA A 578 15.56 -4.05 11.60
C ALA A 578 14.23 -4.53 12.23
N PRO A 579 14.13 -4.56 13.57
CA PRO A 579 12.91 -4.97 14.26
C PRO A 579 11.69 -4.14 13.85
N ALA A 580 10.53 -4.77 13.79
CA ALA A 580 9.26 -4.11 13.50
C ALA A 580 9.03 -2.89 14.40
N GLY A 581 8.52 -1.80 13.82
CA GLY A 581 8.35 -0.51 14.51
C GLY A 581 9.59 0.37 14.55
N THR A 582 10.75 -0.07 14.03
CA THR A 582 11.92 0.82 13.87
C THR A 582 11.59 1.97 12.92
N PRO A 583 11.71 3.26 13.32
CA PRO A 583 11.41 4.41 12.48
C PRO A 583 12.26 4.47 11.19
N PHE A 584 11.64 4.92 10.10
CA PHE A 584 12.32 5.11 8.82
C PHE A 584 13.33 6.26 8.91
N LEU A 585 14.59 6.03 8.53
CA LEU A 585 15.69 7.02 8.59
C LEU A 585 15.86 7.71 7.24
N PHE A 586 15.85 9.04 7.24
CA PHE A 586 16.09 9.87 6.06
C PHE A 586 17.44 10.58 6.16
N THR A 587 18.23 10.59 5.08
CA THR A 587 19.50 11.31 4.98
C THR A 587 19.68 11.90 3.56
N PRO A 588 20.53 12.92 3.36
CA PRO A 588 20.78 13.54 2.05
C PRO A 588 21.16 12.58 0.93
N THR A 589 21.80 11.44 1.24
CA THR A 589 22.27 10.44 0.26
C THR A 589 21.68 9.05 0.50
N GLY A 590 20.72 8.92 1.42
CA GLY A 590 20.24 7.65 1.95
C GLY A 590 21.25 6.88 2.80
N THR A 591 20.85 5.70 3.24
CA THR A 591 21.65 4.77 4.04
C THR A 591 21.70 3.41 3.35
N VAL A 592 22.89 2.80 3.28
CA VAL A 592 23.06 1.48 2.66
C VAL A 592 22.66 0.36 3.62
N VAL A 593 21.73 -0.49 3.18
CA VAL A 593 21.29 -1.72 3.86
C VAL A 593 21.33 -2.87 2.85
N LYS A 594 22.11 -3.92 3.13
CA LYS A 594 22.29 -5.12 2.26
C LYS A 594 22.44 -4.77 0.76
N SER A 595 23.33 -3.83 0.48
CA SER A 595 23.66 -3.29 -0.86
C SER A 595 22.52 -2.58 -1.63
N LEU A 596 21.54 -2.02 -0.91
CA LEU A 596 20.57 -1.06 -1.45
C LEU A 596 20.56 0.22 -0.59
N VAL A 597 20.25 1.35 -1.21
CA VAL A 597 20.12 2.65 -0.53
C VAL A 597 18.65 2.86 -0.17
N TYR A 598 18.37 3.23 1.09
CA TYR A 598 17.04 3.59 1.58
C TYR A 598 17.04 4.96 2.26
N GLY A 599 15.90 5.66 2.21
CA GLY A 599 15.73 6.95 2.89
C GLY A 599 16.54 8.08 2.25
N ASN A 600 16.78 7.98 0.95
CA ASN A 600 17.47 9.01 0.20
C ASN A 600 16.57 10.23 -0.02
N LEU A 601 17.04 11.40 0.40
CA LEU A 601 16.43 12.71 0.12
C LEU A 601 16.99 13.37 -1.16
N GLY A 602 18.07 12.82 -1.71
CA GLY A 602 18.77 13.32 -2.89
C GLY A 602 18.12 12.91 -4.22
N SER A 603 18.84 13.12 -5.32
CA SER A 603 18.35 12.78 -6.66
C SER A 603 18.12 11.27 -6.84
N GLY A 604 17.09 10.90 -7.61
CA GLY A 604 16.74 9.50 -7.93
C GLY A 604 15.81 8.81 -6.92
N GLY A 605 15.21 9.55 -5.98
CA GLY A 605 14.12 9.08 -5.13
C GLY A 605 14.53 8.27 -3.90
N LEU A 606 13.53 7.79 -3.16
CA LEU A 606 13.67 7.24 -1.79
C LEU A 606 14.53 5.97 -1.68
N SER A 607 14.56 5.15 -2.72
CA SER A 607 15.29 3.87 -2.77
C SER A 607 16.09 3.77 -4.07
N LYS A 608 17.34 3.29 -3.99
CA LYS A 608 18.29 3.23 -5.13
C LYS A 608 19.27 2.05 -5.02
N ALA A 609 19.93 1.69 -6.12
CA ALA A 609 21.11 0.82 -6.09
C ALA A 609 22.34 1.61 -5.58
N VAL A 610 23.27 0.93 -4.92
CA VAL A 610 24.44 1.58 -4.28
C VAL A 610 25.43 2.22 -5.26
N PHE A 611 25.38 1.86 -6.54
CA PHE A 611 26.21 2.42 -7.60
C PHE A 611 25.53 3.56 -8.38
N GLU A 612 24.25 3.88 -8.11
CA GLU A 612 23.55 4.98 -8.78
C GLU A 612 23.94 6.32 -8.12
N GLU A 613 24.62 7.18 -8.89
CA GLU A 613 25.07 8.50 -8.42
C GLU A 613 23.91 9.33 -7.86
N THR A 614 24.19 10.07 -6.77
CA THR A 614 23.18 10.77 -5.98
C THR A 614 23.70 12.15 -5.58
N GLU A 615 23.00 13.20 -6.01
CA GLU A 615 23.22 14.57 -5.53
C GLU A 615 22.58 14.72 -4.14
N PRO A 616 23.31 15.14 -3.09
CA PRO A 616 22.79 15.20 -1.73
C PRO A 616 21.56 16.10 -1.55
N GLY A 617 20.48 15.53 -1.00
CA GLY A 617 19.22 16.18 -0.64
C GLY A 617 19.33 17.10 0.58
N TYR A 618 20.16 18.15 0.49
CA TYR A 618 20.12 19.25 1.45
C TYR A 618 19.11 20.29 0.99
N GLY A 619 17.95 20.32 1.63
CA GLY A 619 16.85 21.18 1.24
C GLY A 619 15.66 21.05 2.18
N THR A 620 14.56 21.66 1.78
CA THR A 620 13.26 21.52 2.45
C THR A 620 12.43 20.53 1.67
N HIS A 621 12.17 19.40 2.30
CA HIS A 621 11.32 18.34 1.77
C HIS A 621 9.92 18.46 2.36
N THR A 622 8.93 18.18 1.53
CA THR A 622 7.54 17.96 1.92
C THR A 622 7.34 16.47 2.14
N VAL A 623 6.75 16.07 3.27
CA VAL A 623 6.37 14.69 3.54
C VAL A 623 4.88 14.66 3.79
N GLU A 624 4.15 13.95 2.94
CA GLU A 624 2.73 13.66 3.13
C GLU A 624 2.60 12.21 3.62
N HIS A 625 1.67 11.94 4.54
CA HIS A 625 1.41 10.60 5.05
C HIS A 625 -0.08 10.32 5.23
N ARG A 626 -0.48 9.07 5.00
CA ARG A 626 -1.88 8.60 5.10
C ARG A 626 -1.96 7.13 5.54
N ALA A 627 -3.18 6.65 5.74
CA ALA A 627 -3.46 5.24 5.98
C ALA A 627 -4.49 4.69 4.98
N ILE A 628 -4.51 3.36 4.85
CA ILE A 628 -5.51 2.58 4.12
C ILE A 628 -5.98 1.47 5.05
N ASP A 629 -7.29 1.40 5.33
CA ASP A 629 -7.87 0.38 6.21
C ASP A 629 -8.09 -0.97 5.50
N ALA A 630 -8.58 -1.95 6.26
CA ALA A 630 -8.92 -3.27 5.73
C ALA A 630 -10.19 -3.25 4.85
N ALA A 631 -11.10 -2.29 4.97
CA ALA A 631 -12.22 -2.12 4.02
C ALA A 631 -11.73 -1.57 2.66
N GLY A 632 -10.56 -0.94 2.64
CA GLY A 632 -9.93 -0.30 1.49
C GLY A 632 -10.23 1.20 1.35
N ASN A 633 -10.78 1.86 2.38
CA ASN A 633 -10.88 3.32 2.36
C ASN A 633 -9.47 3.92 2.51
N ILE A 634 -9.23 5.02 1.81
CA ILE A 634 -7.95 5.76 1.86
C ILE A 634 -8.20 7.02 2.67
N GLY A 635 -7.47 7.18 3.77
CA GLY A 635 -7.55 8.38 4.60
C GLY A 635 -6.98 9.62 3.92
N SER A 636 -7.50 10.77 4.32
CA SER A 636 -6.91 12.08 4.03
C SER A 636 -5.43 12.13 4.43
N ALA A 637 -4.62 12.80 3.61
CA ALA A 637 -3.19 12.92 3.84
C ALA A 637 -2.86 14.15 4.72
N ASP A 638 -2.10 13.92 5.78
CA ASP A 638 -1.47 14.98 6.57
C ASP A 638 -0.10 15.36 5.95
N GLU A 639 0.30 16.64 6.06
CA GLU A 639 1.58 17.17 5.53
C GLU A 639 2.46 17.72 6.67
N PHE A 640 3.75 17.37 6.67
CA PHE A 640 4.79 18.14 7.37
C PHE A 640 5.97 18.45 6.45
N ARG A 641 6.86 19.34 6.90
CA ARG A 641 8.09 19.71 6.18
C ARG A 641 9.33 19.47 7.00
N ALA A 642 10.38 18.98 6.34
CA ALA A 642 11.69 18.73 6.93
C ALA A 642 12.78 19.47 6.14
N THR A 643 13.40 20.49 6.73
CA THR A 643 14.61 21.10 6.19
C THR A 643 15.83 20.37 6.72
N VAL A 644 16.57 19.67 5.87
CA VAL A 644 17.81 18.99 6.23
C VAL A 644 19.00 19.87 5.88
N LEU A 645 19.73 20.28 6.92
CA LEU A 645 20.92 21.12 6.81
C LEU A 645 22.20 20.27 6.93
N PRO A 646 23.28 20.69 6.26
CA PRO A 646 24.61 20.10 6.43
C PRO A 646 25.28 20.53 7.74
N GLY A 647 26.21 19.71 8.20
CA GLY A 647 26.92 19.87 9.46
C GLY A 647 26.14 19.35 10.67
N SER A 648 26.68 19.54 11.87
CA SER A 648 26.06 19.03 13.10
C SER A 648 26.16 20.04 14.25
N ALA A 649 25.36 19.83 15.29
CA ALA A 649 25.50 20.56 16.55
C ALA A 649 26.72 20.02 17.33
N PRO A 650 27.75 20.84 17.62
CA PRO A 650 28.93 20.37 18.31
C PRO A 650 28.63 20.00 19.77
N ALA A 651 29.32 18.97 20.28
CA ALA A 651 29.13 18.50 21.65
C ALA A 651 29.44 19.59 22.70
N CYS A 652 28.52 19.79 23.63
CA CYS A 652 28.59 20.84 24.63
C CYS A 652 29.66 20.55 25.69
N THR A 653 30.68 21.41 25.83
CA THR A 653 31.61 21.37 26.97
C THR A 653 31.05 22.09 28.19
N ARG A 654 30.07 22.98 27.98
CA ARG A 654 29.32 23.68 29.03
C ARG A 654 27.88 23.88 28.56
N THR A 655 26.91 23.53 29.41
CA THR A 655 25.49 23.82 29.15
C THR A 655 24.97 24.84 30.16
N ILE A 656 24.17 25.80 29.70
CA ILE A 656 23.44 26.76 30.54
C ILE A 656 21.96 26.70 30.14
N SER A 657 21.08 26.61 31.13
CA SER A 657 19.62 26.66 30.98
C SER A 657 19.02 27.61 32.02
N GLY A 658 17.79 28.06 31.81
CA GLY A 658 17.14 29.03 32.71
C GLY A 658 17.72 30.44 32.62
N ALA A 659 17.68 31.21 33.70
CA ALA A 659 18.05 32.63 33.68
C ALA A 659 19.57 32.85 33.83
N GLN A 660 20.16 33.57 32.87
CA GLN A 660 21.55 34.04 32.92
C GLN A 660 21.55 35.56 33.07
N ALA A 661 21.88 36.04 34.27
CA ALA A 661 21.98 37.47 34.55
C ALA A 661 23.20 38.10 33.85
N GLY A 662 23.02 39.32 33.35
CA GLY A 662 24.09 40.12 32.75
C GLY A 662 24.71 39.54 31.48
N ASN A 663 25.93 39.99 31.18
CA ASN A 663 26.66 39.59 29.97
C ASN A 663 27.31 38.20 30.15
N LEU A 664 27.36 37.43 29.05
CA LEU A 664 28.02 36.13 28.99
C LEU A 664 29.25 36.21 28.07
N THR A 665 30.41 35.76 28.55
CA THR A 665 31.60 35.55 27.70
C THR A 665 31.86 34.05 27.55
N VAL A 666 31.86 33.59 26.30
CA VAL A 666 32.24 32.23 25.91
C VAL A 666 33.73 32.26 25.56
N ALA A 667 34.58 31.87 26.51
CA ALA A 667 36.02 32.05 26.44
C ALA A 667 36.76 30.93 25.68
N SER A 668 36.27 29.69 25.77
CA SER A 668 36.84 28.50 25.16
C SER A 668 35.80 27.37 25.14
N GLY A 669 36.08 26.31 24.38
CA GLY A 669 35.19 25.15 24.25
C GLY A 669 33.85 25.48 23.59
N VAL A 670 32.86 24.63 23.80
CA VAL A 670 31.49 24.76 23.27
C VAL A 670 30.54 25.11 24.41
N THR A 671 30.00 26.34 24.41
CA THR A 671 28.93 26.72 25.32
C THR A 671 27.58 26.60 24.63
N CYS A 672 26.75 25.69 25.14
CA CYS A 672 25.37 25.48 24.72
C CYS A 672 24.40 26.21 25.66
N LEU A 673 23.56 27.06 25.10
CA LEU A 673 22.41 27.65 25.76
C LEU A 673 21.17 26.84 25.36
N ARG A 674 20.49 26.20 26.32
CA ARG A 674 19.26 25.42 26.08
C ARG A 674 18.12 26.05 26.84
N ASP A 675 17.17 26.65 26.11
CA ASP A 675 16.04 27.42 26.64
C ASP A 675 16.43 28.48 27.68
N ALA A 676 17.64 29.03 27.51
CA ALA A 676 18.20 30.02 28.42
C ALA A 676 17.65 31.42 28.14
N ARG A 677 17.52 32.23 29.19
CA ARG A 677 17.15 33.65 29.13
C ARG A 677 18.35 34.49 29.54
N VAL A 678 19.12 34.98 28.56
CA VAL A 678 20.32 35.81 28.78
C VAL A 678 19.92 37.28 28.79
N ALA A 679 20.09 37.94 29.93
CA ALA A 679 19.68 39.34 30.12
C ALA A 679 20.64 40.36 29.48
N GLY A 680 21.88 39.98 29.19
CA GLY A 680 22.90 40.85 28.59
C GLY A 680 23.40 40.39 27.22
N ARG A 681 24.54 40.95 26.81
CA ARG A 681 25.27 40.61 25.58
C ARG A 681 25.97 39.26 25.71
N ILE A 682 26.09 38.53 24.61
CA ILE A 682 26.98 37.38 24.48
C ILE A 682 28.23 37.78 23.70
N THR A 683 29.41 37.40 24.18
CA THR A 683 30.69 37.57 23.46
C THR A 683 31.41 36.24 23.35
N VAL A 684 31.64 35.78 22.11
CA VAL A 684 32.37 34.54 21.81
C VAL A 684 33.81 34.91 21.44
N ARG A 685 34.76 34.29 22.13
CA ARG A 685 36.20 34.50 21.92
C ARG A 685 36.74 33.61 20.78
N PRO A 686 37.90 33.97 20.20
CA PRO A 686 38.53 33.17 19.15
C PRO A 686 38.70 31.69 19.54
N GLY A 687 38.37 30.79 18.62
CA GLY A 687 38.42 29.34 18.82
C GLY A 687 37.32 28.74 19.72
N ALA A 688 36.50 29.56 20.38
CA ALA A 688 35.36 29.08 21.16
C ALA A 688 34.10 28.95 20.28
N SER A 689 33.12 28.15 20.72
CA SER A 689 31.86 27.91 20.01
C SER A 689 30.64 28.24 20.86
N LEU A 690 29.60 28.76 20.21
CA LEU A 690 28.30 29.06 20.80
C LEU A 690 27.21 28.29 20.06
N VAL A 691 26.42 27.52 20.80
CA VAL A 691 25.16 26.93 20.32
C VAL A 691 24.04 27.51 21.17
N VAL A 692 23.00 28.06 20.56
CA VAL A 692 21.81 28.55 21.25
C VAL A 692 20.61 27.83 20.68
N SER A 693 19.95 27.01 21.50
CA SER A 693 18.74 26.25 21.17
C SER A 693 17.58 26.75 22.02
N GLY A 694 16.56 27.30 21.37
CA GLY A 694 15.44 27.97 22.02
C GLY A 694 15.85 29.22 22.81
N GLY A 695 15.01 29.62 23.76
CA GLY A 695 15.31 30.70 24.68
C GLY A 695 15.38 32.11 24.09
N THR A 696 15.95 33.04 24.86
CA THR A 696 16.03 34.47 24.51
C THR A 696 17.36 35.11 24.92
N VAL A 697 17.88 35.98 24.06
CA VAL A 697 19.05 36.83 24.32
C VAL A 697 18.59 38.29 24.21
N ALA A 698 18.54 38.99 25.34
CA ALA A 698 18.09 40.38 25.39
C ALA A 698 19.15 41.36 24.83
N GLY A 699 20.44 41.04 25.01
CA GLY A 699 21.53 41.79 24.39
C GLY A 699 21.83 41.37 22.94
N GLY A 700 22.93 41.89 22.42
CA GLY A 700 23.49 41.45 21.13
C GLY A 700 24.52 40.32 21.27
N ILE A 701 24.75 39.60 20.19
CA ILE A 701 25.77 38.54 20.08
C ILE A 701 26.94 39.08 19.26
N SER A 702 28.17 38.91 19.75
CA SER A 702 29.39 39.28 19.05
C SER A 702 30.38 38.11 19.10
N ALA A 703 30.83 37.65 17.94
CA ALA A 703 31.79 36.56 17.80
C ALA A 703 32.90 36.98 16.83
N ASP A 704 34.16 36.94 17.29
CA ASP A 704 35.36 37.13 16.46
C ASP A 704 36.16 35.83 16.44
N ARG A 705 36.38 35.27 15.24
CA ARG A 705 37.14 34.04 14.98
C ARG A 705 36.71 32.85 15.84
N ALA A 706 35.43 32.80 16.17
CA ALA A 706 34.81 31.65 16.83
C ALA A 706 34.95 30.40 15.95
N ALA A 707 34.94 29.21 16.56
CA ALA A 707 34.95 27.97 15.81
C ALA A 707 33.57 27.71 15.17
N VAL A 708 32.50 27.68 15.97
CA VAL A 708 31.12 27.49 15.49
C VAL A 708 30.17 28.49 16.15
N VAL A 709 29.21 29.01 15.38
CA VAL A 709 28.09 29.82 15.91
C VAL A 709 26.76 29.30 15.37
N GLN A 710 25.93 28.73 16.24
CA GLN A 710 24.61 28.20 15.89
C GLN A 710 23.51 28.88 16.70
N LEU A 711 22.48 29.38 15.99
CA LEU A 711 21.28 30.02 16.55
C LEU A 711 20.05 29.24 16.06
N LEU A 712 19.42 28.46 16.93
CA LEU A 712 18.39 27.48 16.60
C LEU A 712 17.13 27.78 17.41
N GLY A 713 16.05 28.26 16.76
CA GLY A 713 14.79 28.61 17.43
C GLY A 713 14.90 29.74 18.48
N THR A 714 15.97 30.54 18.47
CA THR A 714 16.24 31.55 19.52
C THR A 714 15.70 32.93 19.14
N THR A 715 15.29 33.72 20.13
CA THR A 715 15.02 35.16 19.93
C THR A 715 16.20 36.01 20.41
N VAL A 716 16.82 36.76 19.50
CA VAL A 716 17.88 37.73 19.82
C VAL A 716 17.36 39.16 19.62
N SER A 717 17.37 39.96 20.68
CA SER A 717 16.85 41.33 20.65
C SER A 717 17.89 42.36 20.19
N GLY A 718 19.17 42.16 20.52
CA GLY A 718 20.26 43.02 20.05
C GLY A 718 20.78 42.65 18.66
N SER A 719 21.85 43.33 18.21
CA SER A 719 22.53 43.00 16.96
C SER A 719 23.35 41.71 17.06
N VAL A 720 23.44 40.98 15.95
CA VAL A 720 24.25 39.77 15.79
C VAL A 720 25.42 40.10 14.86
N GLN A 721 26.65 39.96 15.36
CA GLN A 721 27.87 40.23 14.60
C GLN A 721 28.79 39.03 14.70
N VAL A 722 29.06 38.37 13.57
CA VAL A 722 29.89 37.16 13.50
C VAL A 722 30.92 37.37 12.40
N SER A 723 32.21 37.37 12.78
CA SER A 723 33.32 37.60 11.87
C SER A 723 34.41 36.54 11.95
N GLY A 724 34.92 36.12 10.79
CA GLY A 724 36.11 35.29 10.67
C GLY A 724 36.00 33.88 11.26
N THR A 725 34.81 33.28 11.37
CA THR A 725 34.71 31.92 11.95
C THR A 725 35.52 30.90 11.17
N THR A 726 36.11 29.95 11.88
CA THR A 726 36.91 28.86 11.28
C THR A 726 36.08 27.62 10.93
N GLY A 727 34.84 27.55 11.41
CA GLY A 727 33.82 26.58 11.06
C GLY A 727 32.46 27.23 10.86
N SER A 728 31.40 26.43 10.95
CA SER A 728 30.05 26.79 10.48
C SER A 728 29.39 27.94 11.27
N VAL A 729 28.65 28.77 10.51
CA VAL A 729 27.61 29.66 11.04
C VAL A 729 26.25 29.16 10.56
N THR A 730 25.35 28.87 11.50
CA THR A 730 23.98 28.45 11.23
C THR A 730 22.99 29.31 12.00
N SER A 731 21.95 29.79 11.33
CA SER A 731 20.75 30.32 11.98
C SER A 731 19.54 29.59 11.42
N ALA A 732 18.82 28.85 12.26
CA ALA A 732 17.60 28.13 11.91
C ALA A 732 16.44 28.61 12.80
N GLY A 733 15.29 28.97 12.21
CA GLY A 733 14.06 29.30 12.95
C GLY A 733 14.16 30.45 13.96
N SER A 734 15.20 31.28 13.88
CA SER A 734 15.50 32.27 14.91
C SER A 734 14.84 33.62 14.60
N THR A 735 14.42 34.34 15.64
CA THR A 735 13.91 35.72 15.54
C THR A 735 15.02 36.70 15.89
N LEU A 736 15.60 37.34 14.87
CA LEU A 736 16.73 38.26 15.00
C LEU A 736 16.25 39.70 14.83
N ARG A 737 16.08 40.42 15.94
CA ARG A 737 15.44 41.74 15.93
C ARG A 737 16.38 42.88 15.56
N GLY A 738 17.63 42.81 16.02
CA GLY A 738 18.68 43.75 15.66
C GLY A 738 19.29 43.47 14.28
N ALA A 739 20.21 44.33 13.86
CA ALA A 739 20.96 44.12 12.61
C ALA A 739 21.85 42.86 12.70
N VAL A 740 21.92 42.11 11.61
CA VAL A 740 22.72 40.89 11.46
C VAL A 740 23.86 41.17 10.49
N ARG A 741 25.11 41.00 10.95
CA ARG A 741 26.32 41.20 10.15
C ARG A 741 27.20 39.95 10.17
N LEU A 742 27.42 39.37 9.00
CA LEU A 742 28.29 38.22 8.78
C LEU A 742 29.48 38.66 7.91
N THR A 743 30.72 38.49 8.35
CA THR A 743 31.88 39.00 7.60
C THR A 743 33.06 38.02 7.61
N GLY A 744 33.46 37.54 6.43
CA GLY A 744 34.64 36.68 6.27
C GLY A 744 34.56 35.32 6.99
N ASN A 745 33.36 34.80 7.22
CA ASN A 745 33.17 33.52 7.91
C ASN A 745 33.40 32.33 6.98
N ALA A 746 33.95 31.23 7.50
CA ALA A 746 34.12 29.99 6.75
C ALA A 746 32.75 29.39 6.38
N ALA A 747 32.43 29.42 5.09
CA ALA A 747 31.43 28.55 4.50
C ALA A 747 32.08 27.21 4.13
N GLY A 748 31.44 26.10 4.53
CA GLY A 748 31.70 24.80 3.92
C GLY A 748 31.15 24.75 2.49
N GLU A 749 31.28 23.60 1.84
CA GLU A 749 30.84 23.36 0.46
C GLU A 749 29.41 23.85 0.17
N HIS A 750 28.49 23.62 1.10
CA HIS A 750 27.07 23.98 0.96
C HIS A 750 26.73 25.43 1.36
N GLY A 751 27.69 26.23 1.83
CA GLY A 751 27.47 27.62 2.25
C GLY A 751 27.19 27.81 3.74
N LEU A 752 26.98 29.06 4.15
CA LEU A 752 26.37 29.39 5.46
C LEU A 752 24.86 29.15 5.41
N ALA A 753 24.32 28.55 6.47
CA ALA A 753 22.90 28.23 6.56
C ALA A 753 22.13 29.32 7.34
N LEU A 754 21.27 30.05 6.66
CA LEU A 754 20.28 30.97 7.26
C LEU A 754 18.88 30.50 6.85
N ALA A 755 18.31 29.54 7.57
CA ALA A 755 17.04 28.87 7.25
C ALA A 755 15.88 29.35 8.16
N GLY A 756 14.75 29.77 7.59
CA GLY A 756 13.49 29.99 8.30
C GLY A 756 13.52 31.10 9.36
N ASN A 757 14.44 32.08 9.27
CA ASN A 757 14.61 33.10 10.30
C ASN A 757 13.68 34.30 10.06
N ARG A 758 13.21 34.93 11.14
CA ARG A 758 12.54 36.24 11.09
C ARG A 758 13.54 37.34 11.45
N ILE A 759 13.93 38.15 10.47
CA ILE A 759 14.98 39.17 10.62
C ILE A 759 14.37 40.57 10.40
N THR A 760 14.27 41.37 11.47
CA THR A 760 13.71 42.74 11.36
C THR A 760 14.76 43.82 11.18
N GLY A 761 16.01 43.59 11.60
CA GLY A 761 17.13 44.47 11.32
C GLY A 761 17.68 44.29 9.90
N ALA A 762 18.61 45.16 9.51
CA ALA A 762 19.35 44.99 8.26
C ALA A 762 20.21 43.71 8.29
N LEU A 763 20.27 42.99 7.16
CA LEU A 763 21.10 41.80 6.95
C LEU A 763 22.24 42.16 6.00
N SER A 764 23.48 42.03 6.47
CA SER A 764 24.68 42.34 5.68
C SER A 764 25.70 41.22 5.77
N CYS A 765 26.03 40.66 4.62
CA CYS A 765 26.98 39.56 4.50
C CYS A 765 28.08 39.97 3.52
N THR A 766 29.35 39.85 3.91
CA THR A 766 30.47 40.23 3.04
C THR A 766 31.62 39.22 3.16
N GLY A 767 32.00 38.60 2.05
CA GLY A 767 33.14 37.69 1.97
C GLY A 767 32.91 36.34 2.65
N ASN A 768 31.66 35.90 2.79
CA ASN A 768 31.30 34.60 3.35
C ASN A 768 31.12 33.50 2.28
N GLY A 769 31.21 33.84 0.99
CA GLY A 769 30.90 32.91 -0.10
C GLY A 769 29.39 32.67 -0.25
N ARG A 770 28.97 31.41 -0.38
CA ARG A 770 27.55 31.06 -0.50
C ARG A 770 26.84 31.22 0.84
N VAL A 771 25.66 31.84 0.83
CA VAL A 771 24.69 31.80 1.93
C VAL A 771 23.37 31.27 1.37
N ALA A 772 22.73 30.33 2.07
CA ALA A 772 21.54 29.64 1.60
C ALA A 772 20.50 29.46 2.72
N ASP A 773 19.23 29.42 2.33
CA ASP A 773 18.08 29.17 3.20
C ASP A 773 17.58 27.71 3.17
N PHE A 774 18.13 26.90 2.25
CA PHE A 774 17.78 25.50 2.04
C PHE A 774 16.27 25.31 1.81
N GLY A 775 15.61 26.27 1.15
CA GLY A 775 14.17 26.25 0.87
C GLY A 775 13.28 26.73 2.03
N ALA A 776 13.80 26.79 3.26
CA ALA A 776 13.13 27.40 4.38
C ALA A 776 13.32 28.92 4.34
N ARG A 777 12.44 29.61 3.61
CA ARG A 777 12.57 31.06 3.36
C ARG A 777 12.66 31.88 4.64
N ASN A 778 13.51 32.91 4.62
CA ASN A 778 13.60 33.87 5.72
C ASN A 778 12.57 35.00 5.56
N GLU A 779 11.95 35.42 6.66
CA GLU A 779 11.15 36.64 6.71
C GLU A 779 12.06 37.85 7.02
N ILE A 780 12.60 38.49 5.99
CA ILE A 780 13.51 39.63 6.14
C ILE A 780 12.76 40.95 5.87
N ARG A 781 12.67 41.81 6.89
CA ARG A 781 12.07 43.17 6.76
C ARG A 781 13.09 44.29 6.61
N GLY A 782 14.35 44.07 6.97
CA GLY A 782 15.43 45.04 6.81
C GLY A 782 16.09 44.99 5.44
N LEU A 783 16.98 45.96 5.18
CA LEU A 783 17.80 45.97 3.96
C LEU A 783 18.72 44.72 3.91
N ARG A 784 18.77 44.08 2.75
CA ARG A 784 19.67 42.95 2.43
C ARG A 784 20.86 43.46 1.62
N SER A 785 22.07 42.95 1.89
CA SER A 785 23.29 43.40 1.20
C SER A 785 24.39 42.34 1.11
N GLY A 786 25.21 42.45 0.06
CA GLY A 786 26.34 41.57 -0.24
C GLY A 786 25.91 40.12 -0.49
N ASP A 787 26.61 39.15 0.12
CA ASP A 787 26.41 37.71 -0.13
C ASP A 787 24.96 37.26 0.16
N CYS A 788 24.27 37.95 1.07
CA CYS A 788 22.88 37.68 1.48
C CYS A 788 21.83 38.47 0.69
N ALA A 789 22.20 39.16 -0.40
CA ALA A 789 21.26 39.98 -1.17
C ALA A 789 20.16 39.18 -1.90
N ARG A 790 20.34 37.85 -2.06
CA ARG A 790 19.40 36.95 -2.74
C ARG A 790 18.50 36.12 -1.80
N LEU A 791 18.68 36.23 -0.47
CA LEU A 791 17.86 35.56 0.56
C LEU A 791 16.53 36.26 0.79
#